data_AF-A0A1H2QG75-F1
#
_entry.id   AF-A0A1H2QG75-F1
#
_cell.length_a   1.000
_cell.length_b   1.000
_cell.length_c   1.000
_cell.angle_alpha   90.00
_cell.angle_beta   90.00
_cell.angle_gamma   90.00
#
_symmetry.space_group_name_H-M   'P 1'
#
loop_
_entity.id
_entity.type
_entity.pdbx_description
1 polymer ?
#
loop_
_entity_poly.entity_id
_entity_poly.type
_entity_poly.pdbx_seq_one_letter_code
_entity_poly.pdbx_strand_id
1 'polypeptide(L)'
;MSNLGLELKAPSPARARGRYRPLGRILVDAGLIDQADLVHALEAQRDLDAPLGEILVAQGLVSRSEVTKALALQHQIQQVDLDADPPKPMLARHLSAEASLHHKIVPWRRMGQTLFVATSRPDTLHTLTRDAFGNSDRDIVPVLAEPAQINRQITALYGTELAKRAAERVPPHESCRTWRVAGPRRRIWAAGVIFVASMLFALLPAVTFTAFVLWALFCSTMIMTLRLSAFLARCLWGNTPLPSDPTAPSLPTRWPKVSVLVPLLHEEEIASALIARLSQLSYPKALLQVVLVLEEGDQMTRDTIARTELPFWFDVIEVPQAGKLRTKPRALNYALEFCSGSIIGVWDAEDAPEAEQINRVVQHFDTAHKNVACVQGVLDFYNARTNWISRCFTLEYATWWRVILPGVAHLGLIIPLGGTTLFFRRAALEKLRGWDSHNVTEDADLGVRLARHGYKTDLLPTVTYEEANFRAWPWIKQRSRWLKGFLITWVVHSRAPLQLIRDVGLIRFLGVQVLFLATFCQFIFAPLLWSFCLPLFGAAHPVQTTLGADVFYGLFGYFLFAEILNISVAMTAVSGPQHRHLIPWAITLPFYFILGSFAAYKALYEFVVTPFYWDKTEHGVPHKSSPIGSKVPPLRPP
;
A
#
# COMPACT_ATOMS: atom_id res chain seq x y z
N MET A 1 -31.21 63.53 -2.65
CA MET A 1 -30.91 62.55 -3.73
C MET A 1 -29.89 63.18 -4.65
N SER A 2 -28.62 62.84 -4.48
CA SER A 2 -27.48 63.40 -5.23
C SER A 2 -26.89 62.32 -6.12
N ASN A 3 -26.91 62.56 -7.43
CA ASN A 3 -26.27 61.74 -8.45
C ASN A 3 -24.75 61.89 -8.33
N LEU A 4 -24.07 60.88 -7.78
CA LEU A 4 -22.63 60.69 -7.93
C LEU A 4 -22.38 59.96 -9.25
N GLY A 5 -22.26 60.71 -10.34
CA GLY A 5 -21.77 60.22 -11.61
C GLY A 5 -20.32 59.75 -11.48
N LEU A 6 -20.10 58.45 -11.67
CA LEU A 6 -18.78 57.87 -11.84
C LEU A 6 -18.19 58.38 -13.17
N GLU A 7 -17.28 59.36 -13.11
CA GLU A 7 -16.41 59.71 -14.23
C GLU A 7 -15.45 58.54 -14.51
N LEU A 8 -15.74 57.79 -15.58
CA LEU A 8 -14.80 56.83 -16.14
C LEU A 8 -13.64 57.62 -16.79
N LYS A 9 -12.45 57.55 -16.18
CA LYS A 9 -11.22 58.04 -16.81
C LYS A 9 -11.06 57.39 -18.20
N ALA A 10 -10.71 58.22 -19.19
CA ALA A 10 -10.47 57.81 -20.57
C ALA A 10 -9.55 56.57 -20.65
N PRO A 11 -9.79 55.65 -21.60
CA PRO A 11 -9.01 54.43 -21.75
C PRO A 11 -7.54 54.78 -21.99
N SER A 12 -6.67 54.43 -21.05
CA SER A 12 -5.23 54.42 -21.29
C SER A 12 -4.88 53.22 -22.18
N PRO A 13 -4.04 53.40 -23.21
CA PRO A 13 -3.57 52.30 -24.04
C PRO A 13 -2.93 51.24 -23.13
N ALA A 14 -3.29 49.97 -23.37
CA ALA A 14 -2.76 48.82 -22.63
C ALA A 14 -1.23 48.90 -22.59
N ARG A 15 -0.66 48.94 -21.37
CA ARG A 15 0.79 48.83 -21.18
C ARG A 15 1.28 47.61 -21.96
N ALA A 16 2.36 47.81 -22.73
CA ALA A 16 3.05 46.78 -23.49
C ALA A 16 3.10 45.47 -22.69
N ARG A 17 2.75 44.34 -23.32
CA ARG A 17 2.90 42.99 -22.73
C ARG A 17 4.27 42.92 -22.07
N GLY A 18 4.30 42.92 -20.74
CA GLY A 18 5.55 42.90 -19.98
C GLY A 18 6.40 41.74 -20.48
N ARG A 19 7.68 42.02 -20.79
CA ARG A 19 8.65 41.02 -21.23
C ARG A 19 8.60 39.84 -20.26
N TYR A 20 8.36 38.62 -20.76
CA TYR A 20 8.34 37.42 -19.91
C TYR A 20 9.64 37.33 -19.12
N ARG A 21 9.55 37.34 -17.79
CA ARG A 21 10.70 37.26 -16.88
C ARG A 21 10.76 35.84 -16.30
N PRO A 22 11.89 35.12 -16.41
CA PRO A 22 12.04 33.81 -15.77
C PRO A 22 11.87 33.90 -14.25
N LEU A 23 11.27 32.87 -13.64
CA LEU A 23 11.02 32.78 -12.20
C LEU A 23 12.26 33.09 -11.36
N GLY A 24 13.39 32.45 -11.69
CA GLY A 24 14.65 32.65 -10.96
C GLY A 24 15.11 34.11 -10.95
N ARG A 25 14.90 34.84 -12.04
CA ARG A 25 15.26 36.27 -12.11
C ARG A 25 14.33 37.13 -11.25
N ILE A 26 13.05 36.79 -11.19
CA ILE A 26 12.09 37.48 -10.32
C ILE A 26 12.49 37.28 -8.85
N LEU A 27 12.91 36.08 -8.47
CA LEU A 27 13.34 35.78 -7.10
C LEU A 27 14.65 36.50 -6.73
N VAL A 28 15.63 36.53 -7.63
CA VAL A 28 16.89 37.29 -7.43
C VAL A 28 16.62 38.79 -7.32
N ASP A 29 15.83 39.36 -8.24
CA ASP A 29 15.53 40.80 -8.22
C ASP A 29 14.68 41.19 -7.01
N ALA A 30 13.95 40.24 -6.40
CA ALA A 30 13.23 40.44 -5.14
C ALA A 30 14.12 40.28 -3.89
N GLY A 31 15.39 39.90 -4.05
CA GLY A 31 16.32 39.66 -2.95
C GLY A 31 16.02 38.41 -2.12
N LEU A 32 15.25 37.47 -2.67
CA LEU A 32 14.86 36.23 -1.98
C LEU A 32 15.92 35.13 -2.10
N ILE A 33 16.69 35.15 -3.19
CA ILE A 33 17.83 34.25 -3.44
C ILE A 33 18.95 35.06 -4.08
N ASP A 34 20.19 34.59 -3.97
CA ASP A 34 21.31 35.19 -4.70
C ASP A 34 21.53 34.54 -6.08
N GLN A 35 22.52 35.03 -6.82
CA GLN A 35 22.84 34.51 -8.16
C GLN A 35 23.48 33.11 -8.10
N ALA A 36 24.20 32.78 -7.02
CA ALA A 36 24.84 31.49 -6.83
C ALA A 36 23.81 30.40 -6.50
N ASP A 37 22.85 30.72 -5.63
CA ASP A 37 21.67 29.90 -5.30
C ASP A 37 20.91 29.52 -6.57
N LEU A 38 20.65 30.50 -7.44
CA LEU A 38 19.97 30.27 -8.71
C LEU A 38 20.75 29.33 -9.63
N VAL A 39 22.07 29.50 -9.75
CA VAL A 39 22.92 28.63 -10.58
C VAL A 39 22.89 27.20 -10.03
N HIS A 40 23.05 27.03 -8.71
CA HIS A 40 23.02 25.73 -8.06
C HIS A 40 21.68 25.02 -8.24
N ALA A 41 20.56 25.74 -8.09
CA ALA A 41 19.23 25.17 -8.30
C ALA A 41 18.96 24.80 -9.76
N LEU A 42 19.48 25.58 -10.73
CA LEU A 42 19.39 25.26 -12.16
C LEU A 42 20.25 24.05 -12.55
N GLU A 43 21.40 23.86 -11.90
CA GLU A 43 22.21 22.65 -12.04
C GLU A 43 21.45 21.42 -11.53
N ALA A 44 20.90 21.49 -10.32
CA ALA A 44 20.07 20.43 -9.75
C ALA A 44 18.84 20.11 -10.62
N GLN A 45 18.22 21.11 -11.25
CA GLN A 45 17.06 20.92 -12.12
C GLN A 45 17.35 20.03 -13.35
N ARG A 46 18.61 19.93 -13.78
CA ARG A 46 18.99 19.04 -14.89
C ARG A 46 18.76 17.57 -14.54
N ASP A 47 19.05 17.21 -13.30
CA ASP A 47 18.97 15.82 -12.82
C ASP A 47 17.62 15.50 -12.17
N LEU A 48 16.92 16.51 -11.66
CA LEU A 48 15.63 16.37 -10.96
C LEU A 48 14.45 16.67 -11.89
N ASP A 49 13.46 15.79 -11.94
CA ASP A 49 12.18 16.05 -12.62
C ASP A 49 11.23 16.93 -11.78
N ALA A 50 11.70 18.14 -11.43
CA ALA A 50 10.96 19.11 -10.62
C ALA A 50 11.05 20.54 -11.18
N PRO A 51 9.99 21.37 -11.01
CA PRO A 51 10.07 22.80 -11.28
C PRO A 51 11.08 23.51 -10.38
N LEU A 52 11.73 24.57 -10.90
CA LEU A 52 12.74 25.35 -10.17
C LEU A 52 12.22 25.83 -8.79
N GLY A 53 10.96 26.27 -8.73
CA GLY A 53 10.35 26.69 -7.47
C GLY A 53 10.26 25.57 -6.43
N GLU A 54 9.96 24.33 -6.83
CA GLU A 54 9.93 23.17 -5.90
C GLU A 54 11.33 22.82 -5.40
N ILE A 55 12.36 22.96 -6.25
CA ILE A 55 13.77 22.72 -5.89
C ILE A 55 14.25 23.76 -4.87
N LEU A 56 13.98 25.04 -5.12
CA LEU A 56 14.38 26.13 -4.21
C LEU A 56 13.69 26.00 -2.85
N VAL A 57 12.41 25.60 -2.81
CA VAL A 57 11.71 25.29 -1.56
C VAL A 57 12.34 24.10 -0.85
N ALA A 58 12.70 23.05 -1.58
CA ALA A 58 13.32 21.85 -1.03
C ALA A 58 14.70 22.12 -0.40
N GLN A 59 15.44 23.08 -0.95
CA GLN A 59 16.74 23.52 -0.43
C GLN A 59 16.60 24.52 0.74
N GLY A 60 15.37 24.91 1.11
CA GLY A 60 15.11 25.86 2.19
C GLY A 60 15.47 27.31 1.84
N LEU A 61 15.66 27.62 0.54
CA LEU A 61 16.05 28.95 0.08
C LEU A 61 14.86 29.92 0.00
N VAL A 62 13.66 29.41 -0.28
CA VAL A 62 12.43 30.20 -0.38
C VAL A 62 11.24 29.41 0.17
N SER A 63 10.21 30.11 0.64
CA SER A 63 8.93 29.53 1.02
C SER A 63 8.01 29.27 -0.18
N ARG A 64 7.03 28.36 -0.03
CA ARG A 64 5.99 28.12 -1.04
C ARG A 64 5.19 29.39 -1.37
N SER A 65 4.94 30.25 -0.37
CA SER A 65 4.21 31.50 -0.55
C SER A 65 4.99 32.49 -1.43
N GLU A 66 6.30 32.59 -1.23
CA GLU A 66 7.19 33.44 -2.04
C GLU A 66 7.28 32.96 -3.48
N VAL A 67 7.42 31.66 -3.71
CA VAL A 67 7.36 31.07 -5.07
C VAL A 67 6.02 31.36 -5.74
N THR A 68 4.92 31.23 -5.01
CA THR A 68 3.56 31.50 -5.52
C THR A 68 3.41 32.98 -5.92
N LYS A 69 3.91 33.91 -5.09
CA LYS A 69 3.93 35.35 -5.42
C LYS A 69 4.79 35.64 -6.64
N ALA A 70 5.95 35.01 -6.76
CA ALA A 70 6.82 35.17 -7.91
C ALA A 70 6.20 34.61 -9.20
N LEU A 71 5.50 33.47 -9.13
CA LEU A 71 4.73 32.89 -10.24
C LEU A 71 3.55 33.79 -10.65
N ALA A 72 2.83 34.38 -9.69
CA ALA A 72 1.77 35.35 -9.97
C ALA A 72 2.30 36.55 -10.77
N LEU A 73 3.47 37.09 -10.39
CA LEU A 73 4.15 38.15 -11.12
C LEU A 73 4.62 37.70 -12.51
N GLN A 74 5.21 36.51 -12.61
CA GLN A 74 5.72 35.94 -13.86
C GLN A 74 4.61 35.81 -14.92
N HIS A 75 3.45 35.32 -14.50
CA HIS A 75 2.32 35.03 -15.39
C HIS A 75 1.30 36.18 -15.48
N GLN A 76 1.47 37.26 -14.69
CA GLN A 76 0.54 38.39 -14.59
C GLN A 76 -0.87 37.96 -14.16
N ILE A 77 -0.93 37.06 -13.19
CA ILE A 77 -2.18 36.45 -12.69
C ILE A 77 -2.41 36.88 -11.24
N GLN A 78 -3.67 37.13 -10.90
CA GLN A 78 -4.05 37.45 -9.53
C GLN A 78 -4.03 36.20 -8.65
N GLN A 79 -3.44 36.33 -7.46
CA GLN A 79 -3.52 35.31 -6.41
C GLN A 79 -4.86 35.41 -5.68
N VAL A 80 -5.44 34.26 -5.36
CA VAL A 80 -6.68 34.14 -4.60
C VAL A 80 -6.50 33.17 -3.44
N ASP A 81 -7.24 33.40 -2.36
CA ASP A 81 -7.35 32.49 -1.23
C ASP A 81 -8.71 31.78 -1.31
N LEU A 82 -8.68 30.50 -1.64
CA LEU A 82 -9.91 29.70 -1.81
C LEU A 82 -10.50 29.22 -0.48
N ASP A 83 -9.77 29.32 0.62
CA ASP A 83 -10.32 28.99 1.94
C ASP A 83 -11.12 30.19 2.48
N ALA A 84 -10.64 31.42 2.23
CA ALA A 84 -11.35 32.64 2.57
C ALA A 84 -12.58 32.90 1.66
N ASP A 85 -12.48 32.57 0.36
CA ASP A 85 -13.58 32.72 -0.60
C ASP A 85 -13.75 31.44 -1.45
N PRO A 86 -14.46 30.44 -0.94
CA PRO A 86 -14.58 29.15 -1.60
C PRO A 86 -15.49 29.17 -2.84
N PRO A 87 -15.20 28.32 -3.86
CA PRO A 87 -16.09 28.05 -4.97
C PRO A 87 -17.52 27.67 -4.55
N LYS A 88 -18.53 28.21 -5.25
CA LYS A 88 -19.92 27.80 -5.04
C LYS A 88 -20.16 26.41 -5.66
N PRO A 89 -20.88 25.48 -4.99
CA PRO A 89 -21.13 24.12 -5.50
C PRO A 89 -21.75 24.07 -6.91
N MET A 90 -22.59 25.06 -7.26
CA MET A 90 -23.20 25.13 -8.60
C MET A 90 -22.19 25.29 -9.74
N LEU A 91 -20.95 25.70 -9.46
CA LEU A 91 -19.89 25.82 -10.47
C LEU A 91 -19.31 24.47 -10.87
N ALA A 92 -19.49 23.42 -10.07
CA ALA A 92 -19.03 22.07 -10.38
C ALA A 92 -19.57 21.53 -11.72
N ARG A 93 -20.72 22.01 -12.20
CA ARG A 93 -21.29 21.64 -13.51
C ARG A 93 -20.50 22.16 -14.72
N HIS A 94 -19.53 23.03 -14.50
CA HIS A 94 -18.76 23.68 -15.57
C HIS A 94 -17.42 23.02 -15.83
N LEU A 95 -16.98 22.11 -14.96
CA LEU A 95 -15.72 21.39 -15.07
C LEU A 95 -15.89 20.00 -14.47
N SER A 96 -15.39 18.95 -15.14
CA SER A 96 -15.48 17.60 -14.61
C SER A 96 -14.47 17.37 -13.46
N ALA A 97 -14.76 16.40 -12.59
CA ALA A 97 -13.83 16.00 -11.54
C ALA A 97 -12.48 15.52 -12.11
N GLU A 98 -12.52 14.79 -13.23
CA GLU A 98 -11.32 14.26 -13.91
C GLU A 98 -10.44 15.39 -14.48
N ALA A 99 -11.04 16.38 -15.15
CA ALA A 99 -10.31 17.54 -15.63
C ALA A 99 -9.74 18.37 -14.47
N SER A 100 -10.50 18.50 -13.38
CA SER A 100 -10.04 19.20 -12.16
C SER A 100 -8.80 18.54 -11.56
N LEU A 101 -8.79 17.21 -11.45
CA LEU A 101 -7.67 16.42 -10.93
C LEU A 101 -6.45 16.43 -11.86
N HIS A 102 -6.67 16.22 -13.16
CA HIS A 102 -5.62 16.12 -14.17
C HIS A 102 -4.88 17.45 -14.35
N HIS A 103 -5.61 18.55 -14.46
CA HIS A 103 -5.04 19.87 -14.71
C HIS A 103 -4.78 20.68 -13.43
N LYS A 104 -5.12 20.14 -12.25
CA LYS A 104 -5.01 20.82 -10.94
C LYS A 104 -5.71 22.19 -10.95
N ILE A 105 -6.99 22.18 -11.32
CA ILE A 105 -7.83 23.36 -11.40
C ILE A 105 -9.20 23.18 -10.75
N VAL A 106 -9.81 24.28 -10.34
CA VAL A 106 -11.21 24.33 -9.87
C VAL A 106 -11.93 25.57 -10.41
N PRO A 107 -13.24 25.47 -10.74
CA PRO A 107 -14.01 26.65 -11.14
C PRO A 107 -14.29 27.49 -9.90
N TRP A 108 -13.91 28.77 -9.88
CA TRP A 108 -13.99 29.61 -8.67
C TRP A 108 -15.15 30.60 -8.69
N ARG A 109 -15.23 31.43 -9.73
CA ARG A 109 -16.26 32.48 -9.87
C ARG A 109 -16.73 32.59 -11.31
N ARG A 110 -17.95 33.10 -11.50
CA ARG A 110 -18.51 33.40 -12.82
C ARG A 110 -19.05 34.82 -12.84
N MET A 111 -18.67 35.58 -13.87
CA MET A 111 -19.17 36.92 -14.15
C MET A 111 -19.63 36.97 -15.62
N GLY A 112 -20.94 36.90 -15.86
CA GLY A 112 -21.48 36.83 -17.22
C GLY A 112 -21.02 35.57 -17.97
N GLN A 113 -20.30 35.76 -19.08
CA GLN A 113 -19.70 34.68 -19.88
C GLN A 113 -18.31 34.26 -19.37
N THR A 114 -17.69 35.07 -18.50
CA THR A 114 -16.35 34.83 -18.01
C THR A 114 -16.36 33.88 -16.80
N LEU A 115 -15.59 32.79 -16.89
CA LEU A 115 -15.35 31.84 -15.81
C LEU A 115 -13.94 32.03 -15.27
N PHE A 116 -13.84 32.37 -14.00
CA PHE A 116 -12.58 32.40 -13.28
C PHE A 116 -12.23 30.99 -12.79
N VAL A 117 -11.05 30.52 -13.15
CA VAL A 117 -10.59 29.16 -12.85
C VAL A 117 -9.34 29.26 -12.00
N ALA A 118 -9.38 28.73 -10.78
CA ALA A 118 -8.22 28.68 -9.93
C ALA A 118 -7.31 27.53 -10.35
N THR A 119 -6.01 27.78 -10.43
CA THR A 119 -4.97 26.79 -10.76
C THR A 119 -3.82 26.88 -9.78
N SER A 120 -3.14 25.75 -9.56
CA SER A 120 -1.83 25.70 -8.91
C SER A 120 -0.66 25.56 -9.89
N ARG A 121 -0.94 25.45 -11.19
CA ARG A 121 0.05 25.23 -12.27
C ARG A 121 -0.11 26.24 -13.40
N PRO A 122 0.33 27.50 -13.19
CA PRO A 122 0.17 28.57 -14.16
C PRO A 122 1.00 28.36 -15.46
N ASP A 123 2.00 27.50 -15.42
CA ASP A 123 2.79 27.05 -16.57
C ASP A 123 1.95 26.30 -17.62
N THR A 124 0.90 25.61 -17.18
CA THR A 124 0.04 24.77 -18.06
C THR A 124 -1.27 25.45 -18.50
N LEU A 125 -1.35 26.76 -18.33
CA LEU A 125 -2.52 27.57 -18.73
C LEU A 125 -2.82 27.55 -20.23
N HIS A 126 -1.78 27.46 -21.07
CA HIS A 126 -1.93 27.46 -22.51
C HIS A 126 -2.60 26.18 -23.04
N THR A 127 -2.44 25.05 -22.33
CA THR A 127 -3.09 23.76 -22.62
C THR A 127 -4.46 23.60 -21.97
N LEU A 128 -4.76 24.45 -20.99
CA LEU A 128 -5.91 24.28 -20.08
C LEU A 128 -7.27 24.48 -20.76
N THR A 129 -7.37 25.39 -21.72
CA THR A 129 -8.67 25.80 -22.29
C THR A 129 -9.28 24.75 -23.22
N ARG A 130 -8.47 24.07 -24.05
CA ARG A 130 -8.99 23.10 -25.03
C ARG A 130 -9.37 21.76 -24.40
N ASP A 131 -8.50 21.21 -23.56
CA ASP A 131 -8.68 19.86 -23.03
C ASP A 131 -9.68 19.80 -21.86
N ALA A 132 -9.67 20.78 -20.97
CA ALA A 132 -10.51 20.76 -19.77
C ALA A 132 -11.94 21.28 -20.01
N PHE A 133 -12.14 22.18 -20.99
CA PHE A 133 -13.41 22.88 -21.23
C PHE A 133 -14.01 22.63 -22.62
N GLY A 134 -13.32 21.91 -23.51
CA GLY A 134 -13.78 21.62 -24.87
C GLY A 134 -13.98 22.88 -25.74
N ASN A 135 -14.81 22.80 -26.79
CA ASN A 135 -15.17 23.94 -27.65
C ASN A 135 -16.23 24.86 -27.01
N SER A 136 -16.09 25.20 -25.74
CA SER A 136 -17.01 26.15 -25.12
C SER A 136 -16.60 27.59 -25.43
N ASP A 137 -17.53 28.41 -25.96
CA ASP A 137 -17.36 29.86 -26.25
C ASP A 137 -17.25 30.73 -24.97
N ARG A 138 -16.55 30.25 -23.94
CA ARG A 138 -16.43 30.92 -22.65
C ARG A 138 -15.08 31.59 -22.50
N ASP A 139 -15.10 32.82 -21.99
CA ASP A 139 -13.88 33.50 -21.58
C ASP A 139 -13.37 32.87 -20.29
N ILE A 140 -12.19 32.26 -20.33
CA ILE A 140 -11.58 31.63 -19.16
C ILE A 140 -10.47 32.54 -18.64
N VAL A 141 -10.60 32.97 -17.38
CA VAL A 141 -9.59 33.79 -16.71
C VAL A 141 -8.96 32.97 -15.59
N PRO A 142 -7.66 32.64 -15.68
CA PRO A 142 -7.00 31.91 -14.63
C PRO A 142 -6.71 32.81 -13.42
N VAL A 143 -6.80 32.23 -12.23
CA VAL A 143 -6.33 32.81 -10.97
C VAL A 143 -5.41 31.81 -10.27
N LEU A 144 -4.42 32.29 -9.53
CA LEU A 144 -3.43 31.44 -8.87
C LEU A 144 -3.87 31.13 -7.44
N ALA A 145 -3.89 29.86 -7.06
CA ALA A 145 -4.17 29.41 -5.70
C ALA A 145 -3.15 28.34 -5.28
N GLU A 146 -3.00 28.15 -3.97
CA GLU A 146 -2.07 27.15 -3.45
C GLU A 146 -2.52 25.72 -3.78
N PRO A 147 -1.58 24.77 -4.04
CA PRO A 147 -1.93 23.38 -4.35
C PRO A 147 -2.84 22.71 -3.31
N ALA A 148 -2.60 22.95 -2.03
CA ALA A 148 -3.40 22.39 -0.94
C ALA A 148 -4.85 22.90 -0.98
N GLN A 149 -5.05 24.19 -1.31
CA GLN A 149 -6.37 24.79 -1.47
C GLN A 149 -7.10 24.18 -2.66
N ILE A 150 -6.44 24.00 -3.81
CA ILE A 150 -7.02 23.33 -4.97
C ILE A 150 -7.49 21.92 -4.61
N ASN A 151 -6.65 21.11 -3.94
CA ASN A 151 -7.03 19.76 -3.53
C ASN A 151 -8.24 19.76 -2.58
N ARG A 152 -8.26 20.65 -1.57
CA ARG A 152 -9.41 20.82 -0.67
C ARG A 152 -10.69 21.18 -1.42
N GLN A 153 -10.62 22.10 -2.38
CA GLN A 153 -11.80 22.51 -3.16
C GLN A 153 -12.27 21.43 -4.15
N ILE A 154 -11.35 20.61 -4.71
CA ILE A 154 -11.73 19.43 -5.49
C ILE A 154 -12.52 18.45 -4.60
N THR A 155 -12.04 18.20 -3.37
CA THR A 155 -12.76 17.37 -2.40
C THR A 155 -14.12 17.97 -2.04
N ALA A 156 -14.21 19.27 -1.81
CA ALA A 156 -15.47 19.94 -1.49
C ALA A 156 -16.50 19.87 -2.64
N LEU A 157 -16.06 20.04 -3.89
CA LEU A 157 -16.95 20.07 -5.06
C LEU A 157 -17.32 18.66 -5.58
N TYR A 158 -16.35 17.74 -5.60
CA TYR A 158 -16.48 16.44 -6.28
C TYR A 158 -16.29 15.24 -5.35
N GLY A 159 -16.10 15.47 -4.05
CA GLY A 159 -15.71 14.46 -3.08
C GLY A 159 -16.63 13.24 -3.03
N THR A 160 -17.95 13.45 -3.03
CA THR A 160 -18.92 12.34 -3.01
C THR A 160 -18.84 11.47 -4.27
N GLU A 161 -18.64 12.08 -5.44
CA GLU A 161 -18.51 11.35 -6.69
C GLU A 161 -17.20 10.56 -6.72
N LEU A 162 -16.09 11.20 -6.37
CA LEU A 162 -14.76 10.58 -6.32
C LEU A 162 -14.71 9.44 -5.28
N ALA A 163 -15.33 9.61 -4.12
CA ALA A 163 -15.39 8.57 -3.08
C ALA A 163 -16.25 7.37 -3.50
N LYS A 164 -17.34 7.58 -4.27
CA LYS A 164 -18.10 6.49 -4.90
C LYS A 164 -17.25 5.76 -5.94
N ARG A 165 -16.59 6.48 -6.84
CA ARG A 165 -15.67 5.90 -7.84
C ARG A 165 -14.58 5.08 -7.16
N ALA A 166 -13.97 5.60 -6.08
CA ALA A 166 -12.95 4.90 -5.30
C ALA A 166 -13.43 3.58 -4.69
N ALA A 167 -14.69 3.49 -4.26
CA ALA A 167 -15.27 2.23 -3.75
C ALA A 167 -15.49 1.18 -4.85
N GLU A 168 -15.56 1.59 -6.12
CA GLU A 168 -16.10 0.78 -7.20
C GLU A 168 -15.13 0.58 -8.39
N ARG A 169 -13.88 1.03 -8.26
CA ARG A 169 -12.89 1.04 -9.36
C ARG A 169 -12.64 -0.33 -9.99
N VAL A 170 -12.52 -1.36 -9.17
CA VAL A 170 -12.17 -2.72 -9.63
C VAL A 170 -13.39 -3.39 -10.30
N PRO A 171 -13.21 -3.98 -11.50
CA PRO A 171 -14.27 -4.68 -12.19
C PRO A 171 -14.94 -5.77 -11.33
N PRO A 172 -16.28 -5.98 -11.43
CA PRO A 172 -17.00 -6.91 -10.56
C PRO A 172 -16.50 -8.36 -10.57
N HIS A 173 -15.90 -8.82 -11.68
CA HIS A 173 -15.40 -10.19 -11.80
C HIS A 173 -14.10 -10.41 -11.01
N GLU A 174 -13.28 -9.38 -10.80
CA GLU A 174 -12.06 -9.40 -9.99
C GLU A 174 -12.24 -8.80 -8.59
N SER A 175 -13.46 -8.39 -8.23
CA SER A 175 -13.78 -7.84 -6.91
C SER A 175 -14.65 -8.79 -6.08
N CYS A 176 -14.53 -8.70 -4.77
CA CYS A 176 -15.42 -9.35 -3.81
C CYS A 176 -16.66 -8.51 -3.46
N ARG A 177 -16.84 -7.32 -4.04
CA ARG A 177 -17.97 -6.39 -3.77
C ARG A 177 -19.35 -7.03 -3.90
N THR A 178 -19.53 -7.96 -4.85
CA THR A 178 -20.81 -8.64 -5.10
C THR A 178 -21.22 -9.60 -3.97
N TRP A 179 -20.32 -9.93 -3.03
CA TRP A 179 -20.63 -10.83 -1.92
C TRP A 179 -21.61 -10.28 -0.90
N ARG A 180 -21.84 -8.96 -0.84
CA ARG A 180 -22.90 -8.38 0.02
C ARG A 180 -24.27 -8.93 -0.38
N VAL A 181 -24.50 -9.11 -1.67
CA VAL A 181 -25.78 -9.58 -2.23
C VAL A 181 -26.00 -11.08 -1.96
N ALA A 182 -24.92 -11.85 -1.76
CA ALA A 182 -24.96 -13.29 -1.56
C ALA A 182 -25.00 -13.74 -0.08
N GLY A 183 -25.12 -12.81 0.87
CA GLY A 183 -24.99 -13.09 2.31
C GLY A 183 -25.87 -14.23 2.86
N PRO A 184 -27.20 -14.23 2.64
CA PRO A 184 -28.08 -15.30 3.14
C PRO A 184 -27.75 -16.67 2.54
N ARG A 185 -27.49 -16.73 1.22
CA ARG A 185 -27.12 -17.97 0.51
C ARG A 185 -25.84 -18.57 1.07
N ARG A 186 -24.83 -17.75 1.38
CA ARG A 186 -23.57 -18.21 1.99
C ARG A 186 -23.78 -18.84 3.36
N ARG A 187 -24.62 -18.25 4.21
CA ARG A 187 -24.94 -18.80 5.54
C ARG A 187 -25.66 -20.14 5.44
N ILE A 188 -26.61 -20.27 4.51
CA ILE A 188 -27.31 -21.53 4.23
C ILE A 188 -26.32 -22.59 3.74
N TRP A 189 -25.45 -22.26 2.78
CA TRP A 189 -24.41 -23.17 2.29
C TRP A 189 -23.46 -23.61 3.41
N ALA A 190 -22.97 -22.68 4.24
CA ALA A 190 -22.10 -23.00 5.36
C ALA A 190 -22.79 -23.91 6.39
N ALA A 191 -24.05 -23.63 6.72
CA ALA A 191 -24.85 -24.47 7.61
C ALA A 191 -25.04 -25.88 7.03
N GLY A 192 -25.29 -25.99 5.72
CA GLY A 192 -25.37 -27.28 5.02
C GLY A 192 -24.06 -28.08 5.08
N VAL A 193 -22.91 -27.44 4.83
CA VAL A 193 -21.59 -28.07 4.94
C VAL A 193 -21.32 -28.55 6.37
N ILE A 194 -21.61 -27.73 7.38
CA ILE A 194 -21.43 -28.09 8.80
C ILE A 194 -22.37 -29.24 9.19
N PHE A 195 -23.61 -29.23 8.71
CA PHE A 195 -24.58 -30.28 8.96
C PHE A 195 -24.11 -31.61 8.37
N VAL A 196 -23.69 -31.62 7.11
CA VAL A 196 -23.17 -32.84 6.44
C VAL A 196 -21.90 -33.34 7.14
N ALA A 197 -20.96 -32.46 7.45
CA ALA A 197 -19.72 -32.84 8.16
C ALA A 197 -20.02 -33.43 9.55
N SER A 198 -20.93 -32.81 10.31
CA SER A 198 -21.36 -33.30 11.63
C SER A 198 -22.09 -34.64 11.52
N MET A 199 -22.95 -34.81 10.53
CA MET A 199 -23.66 -36.07 10.27
C MET A 199 -22.68 -37.19 9.92
N LEU A 200 -21.72 -36.94 9.02
CA LEU A 200 -20.68 -37.91 8.67
C LEU A 200 -19.81 -38.26 9.88
N PHE A 201 -19.46 -37.28 10.72
CA PHE A 201 -18.70 -37.54 11.94
C PHE A 201 -19.49 -38.36 12.96
N ALA A 202 -20.80 -38.14 13.09
CA ALA A 202 -21.67 -38.92 13.98
C ALA A 202 -21.86 -40.36 13.50
N LEU A 203 -21.99 -40.57 12.17
CA LEU A 203 -22.23 -41.89 11.58
C LEU A 203 -20.95 -42.72 11.42
N LEU A 204 -19.85 -42.07 11.02
CA LEU A 204 -18.58 -42.70 10.65
C LEU A 204 -17.39 -41.92 11.24
N PRO A 205 -17.21 -41.89 12.58
CA PRO A 205 -16.26 -41.00 13.24
C PRO A 205 -14.81 -41.25 12.80
N ALA A 206 -14.36 -42.51 12.80
CA ALA A 206 -12.97 -42.84 12.45
C ALA A 206 -12.65 -42.56 10.97
N VAL A 207 -13.57 -42.90 10.06
CA VAL A 207 -13.41 -42.66 8.61
C VAL A 207 -13.41 -41.16 8.31
N THR A 208 -14.35 -40.41 8.88
CA THR A 208 -14.46 -38.96 8.68
C THR A 208 -13.24 -38.24 9.24
N PHE A 209 -12.78 -38.61 10.43
CA PHE A 209 -11.55 -38.09 11.02
C PHE A 209 -10.34 -38.37 10.11
N THR A 210 -10.21 -39.61 9.65
CA THR A 210 -9.13 -40.03 8.74
C THR A 210 -9.16 -39.24 7.43
N ALA A 211 -10.33 -39.02 6.84
CA ALA A 211 -10.48 -38.22 5.62
C ALA A 211 -10.01 -36.78 5.81
N PHE A 212 -10.35 -36.14 6.94
CA PHE A 212 -9.85 -34.79 7.25
C PHE A 212 -8.34 -34.78 7.53
N VAL A 213 -7.78 -35.80 8.16
CA VAL A 213 -6.32 -35.94 8.33
C VAL A 213 -5.63 -36.07 6.97
N LEU A 214 -6.16 -36.90 6.05
CA LEU A 214 -5.60 -37.03 4.70
C LEU A 214 -5.68 -35.72 3.92
N TRP A 215 -6.77 -34.96 4.06
CA TRP A 215 -6.88 -33.62 3.47
C TRP A 215 -5.85 -32.64 4.08
N ALA A 216 -5.67 -32.66 5.39
CA ALA A 216 -4.68 -31.86 6.09
C ALA A 216 -3.25 -32.18 5.63
N LEU A 217 -2.95 -33.47 5.47
CA LEU A 217 -1.66 -33.96 4.96
C LEU A 217 -1.44 -33.58 3.49
N PHE A 218 -2.49 -33.64 2.65
CA PHE A 218 -2.41 -33.17 1.27
C PHE A 218 -2.05 -31.67 1.20
N CYS A 219 -2.74 -30.83 1.97
CA CYS A 219 -2.43 -29.40 2.06
C CYS A 219 -1.02 -29.17 2.62
N SER A 220 -0.63 -29.91 3.66
CA SER A 220 0.72 -29.86 4.23
C SER A 220 1.78 -30.23 3.19
N THR A 221 1.55 -31.28 2.39
CA THR A 221 2.46 -31.73 1.33
C THR A 221 2.64 -30.68 0.25
N MET A 222 1.55 -30.02 -0.17
CA MET A 222 1.61 -28.89 -1.10
C MET A 222 2.50 -27.76 -0.57
N ILE A 223 2.36 -27.42 0.71
CA ILE A 223 3.14 -26.35 1.35
C ILE A 223 4.59 -26.77 1.59
N MET A 224 4.84 -28.01 2.03
CA MET A 224 6.20 -28.53 2.21
C MET A 224 6.95 -28.58 0.89
N THR A 225 6.28 -28.99 -0.20
CA THR A 225 6.86 -28.98 -1.54
C THR A 225 7.24 -27.57 -1.97
N LEU A 226 6.36 -26.58 -1.76
CA LEU A 226 6.66 -25.18 -2.04
C LEU A 226 7.82 -24.67 -1.17
N ARG A 227 7.80 -24.93 0.14
CA ARG A 227 8.83 -24.48 1.08
C ARG A 227 10.19 -25.08 0.76
N LEU A 228 10.25 -26.38 0.49
CA LEU A 228 11.48 -27.06 0.10
C LEU A 228 12.00 -26.53 -1.24
N SER A 229 11.12 -26.39 -2.24
CA SER A 229 11.50 -25.86 -3.56
C SER A 229 12.00 -24.42 -3.46
N ALA A 230 11.32 -23.58 -2.67
CA ALA A 230 11.73 -22.20 -2.43
C ALA A 230 13.06 -22.12 -1.66
N PHE A 231 13.25 -22.97 -0.65
CA PHE A 231 14.51 -23.06 0.10
C PHE A 231 15.67 -23.50 -0.80
N LEU A 232 15.49 -24.58 -1.57
CA LEU A 232 16.49 -25.05 -2.52
C LEU A 232 16.78 -23.99 -3.58
N ALA A 233 15.77 -23.31 -4.10
CA ALA A 233 15.95 -22.21 -5.03
C ALA A 233 16.78 -21.08 -4.40
N ARG A 234 16.50 -20.72 -3.15
CA ARG A 234 17.26 -19.71 -2.42
C ARG A 234 18.71 -20.14 -2.16
N CYS A 235 18.97 -21.41 -1.92
CA CYS A 235 20.33 -21.95 -1.75
C CYS A 235 21.10 -21.97 -3.07
N LEU A 236 20.45 -22.37 -4.17
CA LEU A 236 21.07 -22.49 -5.49
C LEU A 236 21.33 -21.12 -6.15
N TRP A 237 20.34 -20.24 -6.12
CA TRP A 237 20.41 -18.94 -6.79
C TRP A 237 20.79 -17.78 -5.85
N GLY A 238 20.90 -18.01 -4.54
CA GLY A 238 21.42 -16.99 -3.63
C GLY A 238 20.61 -15.68 -3.64
N ASN A 239 21.34 -14.57 -3.76
CA ASN A 239 20.78 -13.23 -4.02
C ASN A 239 20.94 -12.84 -5.50
N THR A 240 21.05 -13.81 -6.42
CA THR A 240 21.21 -13.49 -7.84
C THR A 240 20.03 -12.62 -8.27
N PRO A 241 20.28 -11.40 -8.78
CA PRO A 241 19.20 -10.55 -9.25
C PRO A 241 18.40 -11.27 -10.34
N LEU A 242 17.09 -11.06 -10.37
CA LEU A 242 16.31 -11.45 -11.54
C LEU A 242 16.86 -10.75 -12.78
N PRO A 243 16.80 -11.36 -13.97
CA PRO A 243 17.36 -10.79 -15.19
C PRO A 243 16.86 -9.35 -15.41
N SER A 244 17.79 -8.39 -15.45
CA SER A 244 17.53 -7.01 -15.83
C SER A 244 17.30 -6.89 -17.33
N ASP A 245 16.71 -5.78 -17.78
CA ASP A 245 16.57 -5.52 -19.20
C ASP A 245 17.95 -5.17 -19.78
N PRO A 246 18.50 -5.95 -20.74
CA PRO A 246 19.83 -5.68 -21.31
C PRO A 246 19.88 -4.37 -22.11
N THR A 247 18.72 -3.77 -22.41
CA THR A 247 18.62 -2.48 -23.11
C THR A 247 18.42 -1.29 -22.18
N ALA A 248 18.32 -1.52 -20.85
CA ALA A 248 18.12 -0.43 -19.90
C ALA A 248 19.41 0.38 -19.67
N PRO A 249 19.31 1.72 -19.52
CA PRO A 249 20.44 2.55 -19.15
C PRO A 249 20.97 2.20 -17.74
N SER A 250 22.25 2.48 -17.49
CA SER A 250 22.93 2.13 -16.23
C SER A 250 22.60 3.07 -15.06
N LEU A 251 22.05 4.26 -15.35
CA LEU A 251 21.58 5.25 -14.38
C LEU A 251 20.39 6.01 -14.98
N PRO A 252 19.42 6.43 -14.14
CA PRO A 252 18.30 7.22 -14.62
C PRO A 252 18.82 8.55 -15.15
N THR A 253 18.50 8.87 -16.41
CA THR A 253 18.85 10.16 -17.04
C THR A 253 18.21 11.35 -16.31
N ARG A 254 17.13 11.11 -15.55
CA ARG A 254 16.46 12.08 -14.69
C ARG A 254 15.70 11.37 -13.57
N TRP A 255 15.81 11.85 -12.34
CA TRP A 255 15.14 11.25 -11.19
C TRP A 255 13.63 11.57 -11.18
N PRO A 256 12.74 10.56 -11.08
CA PRO A 256 11.30 10.75 -11.15
C PRO A 256 10.69 11.23 -9.82
N LYS A 257 9.52 11.84 -9.90
CA LYS A 257 8.70 12.12 -8.71
C LYS A 257 8.07 10.82 -8.17
N VAL A 258 8.11 10.63 -6.85
CA VAL A 258 7.57 9.49 -6.12
C VAL A 258 6.51 9.98 -5.14
N SER A 259 5.30 9.43 -5.23
CA SER A 259 4.23 9.68 -4.27
C SER A 259 4.05 8.49 -3.35
N VAL A 260 4.06 8.68 -2.04
CA VAL A 260 3.83 7.59 -1.08
C VAL A 260 2.59 7.87 -0.26
N LEU A 261 1.64 6.93 -0.28
CA LEU A 261 0.39 7.00 0.47
C LEU A 261 0.59 6.46 1.89
N VAL A 262 0.14 7.20 2.89
CA VAL A 262 0.18 6.79 4.30
C VAL A 262 -1.22 6.93 4.91
N PRO A 263 -2.00 5.84 5.05
CA PRO A 263 -3.32 5.89 5.64
C PRO A 263 -3.22 6.03 7.16
N LEU A 264 -3.99 6.97 7.72
CA LEU A 264 -4.06 7.25 9.15
C LEU A 264 -5.49 7.01 9.65
N LEU A 265 -5.64 6.43 10.84
CA LEU A 265 -6.94 6.24 11.48
C LEU A 265 -6.80 6.17 13.00
N HIS A 266 -7.30 7.16 13.73
CA HIS A 266 -7.18 7.30 15.20
C HIS A 266 -5.74 7.29 15.71
N GLU A 267 -4.89 8.17 15.16
CA GLU A 267 -3.47 8.24 15.51
C GLU A 267 -3.14 9.57 16.24
N GLU A 268 -2.88 9.50 17.56
CA GLU A 268 -2.50 10.66 18.39
C GLU A 268 -0.99 10.90 18.44
N GLU A 269 -0.20 9.85 18.73
CA GLU A 269 1.24 9.99 18.99
C GLU A 269 2.10 9.71 17.74
N ILE A 270 1.53 9.09 16.70
CA ILE A 270 2.30 8.59 15.56
C ILE A 270 2.72 9.70 14.60
N ALA A 271 1.96 10.79 14.46
CA ALA A 271 2.23 11.82 13.46
C ALA A 271 3.66 12.40 13.56
N SER A 272 4.09 12.80 14.77
CA SER A 272 5.44 13.35 14.99
C SER A 272 6.54 12.32 14.78
N ALA A 273 6.33 11.08 15.23
CA ALA A 273 7.29 10.00 15.05
C ALA A 273 7.43 9.60 13.56
N LEU A 274 6.30 9.55 12.85
CA LEU A 274 6.24 9.31 11.40
C LEU A 274 6.99 10.40 10.65
N ILE A 275 6.72 11.68 10.92
CA ILE A 275 7.41 12.80 10.26
C ILE A 275 8.91 12.71 10.54
N ALA A 276 9.33 12.44 11.78
CA ALA A 276 10.74 12.31 12.13
C ALA A 276 11.42 11.16 11.37
N ARG A 277 10.76 9.99 11.24
CA ARG A 277 11.29 8.84 10.49
C ARG A 277 11.37 9.12 9.00
N LEU A 278 10.29 9.62 8.38
CA LEU A 278 10.26 9.91 6.95
C LEU A 278 11.17 11.08 6.56
N SER A 279 11.47 11.99 7.49
CA SER A 279 12.45 13.05 7.27
C SER A 279 13.86 12.51 7.05
N GLN A 280 14.20 11.33 7.59
CA GLN A 280 15.50 10.67 7.42
C GLN A 280 15.72 10.07 6.01
N LEU A 281 14.68 10.01 5.17
CA LEU A 281 14.81 9.57 3.79
C LEU A 281 15.75 10.49 3.02
N SER A 282 16.74 9.93 2.32
CA SER A 282 17.75 10.70 1.56
C SER A 282 17.25 11.16 0.20
N TYR A 283 16.13 10.62 -0.29
CA TYR A 283 15.55 10.99 -1.58
C TYR A 283 15.28 12.50 -1.66
N PRO A 284 15.57 13.16 -2.81
CA PRO A 284 15.37 14.60 -2.96
C PRO A 284 13.92 14.99 -2.61
N LYS A 285 13.76 15.86 -1.62
CA LYS A 285 12.41 16.24 -1.11
C LYS A 285 11.57 16.95 -2.17
N ALA A 286 12.18 17.59 -3.17
CA ALA A 286 11.48 18.15 -4.34
C ALA A 286 10.78 17.08 -5.20
N LEU A 287 11.26 15.83 -5.16
CA LEU A 287 10.72 14.69 -5.90
C LEU A 287 9.91 13.73 -5.02
N LEU A 288 9.78 14.02 -3.72
CA LEU A 288 9.00 13.21 -2.81
C LEU A 288 7.65 13.90 -2.54
N GLN A 289 6.58 13.12 -2.55
CA GLN A 289 5.27 13.55 -2.09
C GLN A 289 4.73 12.49 -1.13
N VAL A 290 4.64 12.80 0.16
CA VAL A 290 3.96 11.92 1.12
C VAL A 290 2.54 12.40 1.32
N VAL A 291 1.57 11.52 1.03
CA VAL A 291 0.16 11.83 1.11
C VAL A 291 -0.43 11.14 2.34
N LEU A 292 -0.70 11.92 3.39
CA LEU A 292 -1.41 11.47 4.58
C LEU A 292 -2.90 11.36 4.24
N VAL A 293 -3.44 10.15 4.36
CA VAL A 293 -4.82 9.85 3.98
C VAL A 293 -5.68 9.67 5.23
N LEU A 294 -6.65 10.55 5.41
CA LEU A 294 -7.56 10.57 6.56
C LEU A 294 -8.97 10.21 6.13
N GLU A 295 -9.76 9.66 7.04
CA GLU A 295 -11.18 9.41 6.84
C GLU A 295 -12.04 10.52 7.47
N GLU A 296 -13.11 10.93 6.78
CA GLU A 296 -14.03 11.94 7.32
C GLU A 296 -14.62 11.49 8.67
N GLY A 297 -14.51 12.36 9.66
CA GLY A 297 -14.97 12.11 11.04
C GLY A 297 -13.88 11.63 12.01
N ASP A 298 -12.64 11.43 11.56
CA ASP A 298 -11.50 11.21 12.45
C ASP A 298 -10.96 12.54 13.01
N GLN A 299 -11.72 13.15 13.92
CA GLN A 299 -11.40 14.47 14.49
C GLN A 299 -10.06 14.47 15.23
N MET A 300 -9.75 13.37 15.92
CA MET A 300 -8.51 13.16 16.67
C MET A 300 -7.28 13.31 15.77
N THR A 301 -7.20 12.52 14.69
CA THR A 301 -6.08 12.61 13.74
C THR A 301 -6.05 13.96 13.03
N ARG A 302 -7.21 14.53 12.68
CA ARG A 302 -7.31 15.85 12.05
C ARG A 302 -6.73 16.96 12.94
N ASP A 303 -7.10 16.97 14.22
CA ASP A 303 -6.63 17.98 15.18
C ASP A 303 -5.13 17.85 15.43
N THR A 304 -4.61 16.62 15.51
CA THR A 304 -3.17 16.34 15.65
C THR A 304 -2.40 16.91 14.45
N ILE A 305 -2.86 16.64 13.22
CA ILE A 305 -2.20 17.13 12.01
C ILE A 305 -2.31 18.65 11.90
N ALA A 306 -3.46 19.24 12.22
CA ALA A 306 -3.65 20.69 12.16
C ALA A 306 -2.72 21.47 13.12
N ARG A 307 -2.27 20.83 14.21
CA ARG A 307 -1.31 21.41 15.18
C ARG A 307 0.16 21.06 14.86
N THR A 308 0.40 20.24 13.85
CA THR A 308 1.74 19.78 13.49
C THR A 308 2.25 20.54 12.26
N GLU A 309 3.45 21.10 12.34
CA GLU A 309 4.09 21.72 11.18
C GLU A 309 4.56 20.63 10.21
N LEU A 310 3.86 20.51 9.07
CA LEU A 310 4.18 19.52 8.05
C LEU A 310 5.24 20.07 7.08
N PRO A 311 6.30 19.32 6.78
CA PRO A 311 7.23 19.68 5.72
C PRO A 311 6.51 19.86 4.38
N PHE A 312 7.05 20.72 3.51
CA PHE A 312 6.41 21.10 2.25
C PHE A 312 6.07 19.91 1.34
N TRP A 313 6.77 18.78 1.47
CA TRP A 313 6.58 17.56 0.67
C TRP A 313 5.50 16.62 1.22
N PHE A 314 4.79 17.01 2.28
CA PHE A 314 3.60 16.33 2.76
C PHE A 314 2.33 17.00 2.22
N ASP A 315 1.37 16.17 1.84
CA ASP A 315 -0.01 16.55 1.53
C ASP A 315 -0.97 15.81 2.47
N VAL A 316 -2.10 16.45 2.79
CA VAL A 316 -3.16 15.85 3.60
C VAL A 316 -4.41 15.74 2.75
N ILE A 317 -4.93 14.52 2.60
CA ILE A 317 -6.15 14.24 1.85
C ILE A 317 -7.16 13.60 2.78
N GLU A 318 -8.24 14.32 3.04
CA GLU A 318 -9.40 13.80 3.77
C GLU A 318 -10.38 13.16 2.77
N VAL A 319 -10.69 11.89 3.01
CA VAL A 319 -11.57 11.08 2.17
C VAL A 319 -13.02 11.26 2.65
N PRO A 320 -13.90 11.83 1.82
CA PRO A 320 -15.29 12.03 2.21
C PRO A 320 -16.02 10.72 2.48
N GLN A 321 -16.97 10.78 3.40
CA GLN A 321 -17.90 9.70 3.65
C GLN A 321 -18.91 9.62 2.50
N ALA A 322 -18.71 8.62 1.64
CA ALA A 322 -19.67 8.26 0.61
C ALA A 322 -20.17 6.82 0.85
N GLY A 323 -21.39 6.71 1.37
CA GLY A 323 -21.99 5.43 1.71
C GLY A 323 -21.48 4.83 3.02
N LYS A 324 -21.54 3.50 3.13
CA LYS A 324 -21.22 2.76 4.37
C LYS A 324 -19.82 2.12 4.38
N LEU A 325 -19.08 2.18 3.27
CA LEU A 325 -17.77 1.54 3.16
C LEU A 325 -16.69 2.52 3.63
N ARG A 326 -15.96 2.16 4.68
CA ARG A 326 -14.77 2.86 5.17
C ARG A 326 -13.67 1.81 5.34
N THR A 327 -12.70 1.81 4.43
CA THR A 327 -11.65 0.79 4.33
C THR A 327 -10.36 1.41 3.80
N LYS A 328 -9.20 0.89 4.22
CA LYS A 328 -7.87 1.26 3.71
C LYS A 328 -7.82 1.30 2.17
N PRO A 329 -8.19 0.23 1.42
CA PRO A 329 -8.13 0.26 -0.05
C PRO A 329 -9.02 1.33 -0.68
N ARG A 330 -10.18 1.67 -0.09
CA ARG A 330 -11.03 2.77 -0.57
C ARG A 330 -10.31 4.11 -0.42
N ALA A 331 -9.69 4.33 0.73
CA ALA A 331 -8.96 5.55 1.04
C ALA A 331 -7.74 5.70 0.10
N LEU A 332 -6.97 4.61 -0.10
CA LEU A 332 -5.85 4.59 -1.05
C LEU A 332 -6.30 4.91 -2.49
N ASN A 333 -7.41 4.30 -2.94
CA ASN A 333 -7.98 4.56 -4.26
C ASN A 333 -8.45 5.99 -4.47
N TYR A 334 -8.91 6.66 -3.41
CA TYR A 334 -9.29 8.07 -3.45
C TYR A 334 -8.04 8.97 -3.49
N ALA A 335 -7.08 8.73 -2.60
CA ALA A 335 -5.85 9.50 -2.50
C ALA A 335 -4.96 9.37 -3.74
N LEU A 336 -4.99 8.22 -4.43
CA LEU A 336 -4.26 7.98 -5.68
C LEU A 336 -4.51 9.06 -6.75
N GLU A 337 -5.72 9.62 -6.81
CA GLU A 337 -6.09 10.68 -7.75
C GLU A 337 -5.34 12.00 -7.50
N PHE A 338 -4.86 12.21 -6.27
CA PHE A 338 -4.14 13.42 -5.85
C PHE A 338 -2.62 13.27 -5.98
N CYS A 339 -2.11 12.04 -6.12
CA CYS A 339 -0.70 11.76 -6.33
C CYS A 339 -0.20 12.36 -7.66
N SER A 340 1.07 12.78 -7.67
CA SER A 340 1.75 13.37 -8.83
C SER A 340 2.95 12.55 -9.33
N GLY A 341 3.44 11.60 -8.52
CA GLY A 341 4.57 10.75 -8.86
C GLY A 341 4.25 9.73 -9.95
N SER A 342 5.27 9.36 -10.72
CA SER A 342 5.19 8.24 -11.67
C SER A 342 5.35 6.88 -10.97
N ILE A 343 5.85 6.89 -9.74
CA ILE A 343 5.89 5.75 -8.82
C ILE A 343 4.98 6.05 -7.62
N ILE A 344 4.13 5.08 -7.27
CA ILE A 344 3.23 5.13 -6.13
C ILE A 344 3.69 4.14 -5.07
N GLY A 345 4.06 4.64 -3.90
CA GLY A 345 4.40 3.87 -2.71
C GLY A 345 3.22 3.73 -1.75
N VAL A 346 3.28 2.73 -0.86
CA VAL A 346 2.40 2.62 0.31
C VAL A 346 3.24 2.31 1.54
N TRP A 347 3.06 3.11 2.60
CA TRP A 347 3.53 2.84 3.96
C TRP A 347 2.38 2.85 4.94
N ASP A 348 2.51 2.10 6.03
CA ASP A 348 1.65 2.21 7.21
C ASP A 348 2.21 3.27 8.18
N ALA A 349 1.40 3.70 9.15
CA ALA A 349 1.71 4.85 10.00
C ALA A 349 2.88 4.56 10.95
N GLU A 350 3.04 3.31 11.36
CA GLU A 350 4.09 2.83 12.25
C GLU A 350 5.43 2.53 11.56
N ASP A 351 5.47 2.62 10.23
CA ASP A 351 6.63 2.21 9.45
C ASP A 351 7.85 3.11 9.67
N ALA A 352 9.02 2.46 9.65
CA ALA A 352 10.32 3.11 9.68
C ALA A 352 11.18 2.58 8.52
N PRO A 353 11.03 3.13 7.30
CA PRO A 353 11.81 2.72 6.14
C PRO A 353 13.29 3.08 6.26
N GLU A 354 14.17 2.29 5.64
CA GLU A 354 15.58 2.65 5.45
C GLU A 354 15.74 4.00 4.71
N ALA A 355 16.75 4.78 5.08
CA ALA A 355 16.98 6.12 4.52
C ALA A 355 17.09 6.14 2.98
N GLU A 356 17.75 5.13 2.39
CA GLU A 356 17.97 5.00 0.93
C GLU A 356 16.86 4.22 0.21
N GLN A 357 15.76 3.88 0.88
CA GLN A 357 14.75 2.94 0.33
C GLN A 357 14.20 3.42 -1.02
N ILE A 358 13.79 4.69 -1.12
CA ILE A 358 13.24 5.23 -2.37
C ILE A 358 14.31 5.28 -3.46
N ASN A 359 15.55 5.65 -3.13
CA ASN A 359 16.67 5.73 -4.06
C ASN A 359 16.87 4.37 -4.76
N ARG A 360 16.86 3.29 -3.97
CA ARG A 360 17.01 1.92 -4.46
C ARG A 360 15.82 1.45 -5.28
N VAL A 361 14.60 1.83 -4.89
CA VAL A 361 13.38 1.52 -5.65
C VAL A 361 13.40 2.17 -7.03
N VAL A 362 13.79 3.44 -7.10
CA VAL A 362 13.87 4.19 -8.36
C VAL A 362 14.93 3.60 -9.27
N GLN A 363 16.13 3.33 -8.75
CA GLN A 363 17.21 2.68 -9.50
C GLN A 363 16.80 1.29 -10.03
N HIS A 364 16.04 0.52 -9.22
CA HIS A 364 15.51 -0.77 -9.65
C HIS A 364 14.51 -0.61 -10.80
N PHE A 365 13.56 0.31 -10.69
CA PHE A 365 12.60 0.54 -11.78
C PHE A 365 13.22 1.10 -13.05
N ASP A 366 14.36 1.76 -12.98
CA ASP A 366 15.06 2.24 -14.19
C ASP A 366 15.69 1.08 -14.98
N THR A 367 16.27 0.11 -14.26
CA THR A 367 16.99 -1.04 -14.85
C THR A 367 16.12 -2.28 -15.08
N ALA A 368 14.97 -2.37 -14.40
CA ALA A 368 14.05 -3.50 -14.51
C ALA A 368 13.24 -3.45 -15.81
N HIS A 369 12.92 -4.63 -16.33
CA HIS A 369 12.08 -4.76 -17.52
C HIS A 369 10.72 -4.06 -17.35
N LYS A 370 10.17 -3.52 -18.44
CA LYS A 370 8.95 -2.69 -18.42
C LYS A 370 7.70 -3.36 -17.85
N ASN A 371 7.66 -4.71 -17.83
CA ASN A 371 6.55 -5.47 -17.22
C ASN A 371 6.68 -5.63 -15.70
N VAL A 372 7.80 -5.23 -15.09
CA VAL A 372 7.92 -5.12 -13.63
C VAL A 372 7.12 -3.91 -13.19
N ALA A 373 5.93 -4.17 -12.67
CA ALA A 373 4.97 -3.15 -12.27
C ALA A 373 5.04 -2.84 -10.78
N CYS A 374 5.54 -3.77 -9.97
CA CYS A 374 5.61 -3.64 -8.53
C CYS A 374 7.00 -4.06 -8.02
N VAL A 375 7.49 -3.34 -7.03
CA VAL A 375 8.63 -3.71 -6.20
C VAL A 375 8.14 -3.81 -4.77
N GLN A 376 8.47 -4.93 -4.12
CA GLN A 376 8.17 -5.19 -2.73
C GLN A 376 9.49 -5.26 -1.94
N GLY A 377 9.60 -4.44 -0.90
CA GLY A 377 10.70 -4.52 0.05
C GLY A 377 10.46 -5.56 1.15
N VAL A 378 11.42 -5.68 2.06
CA VAL A 378 11.42 -6.62 3.19
C VAL A 378 10.87 -5.93 4.44
N LEU A 379 10.07 -6.66 5.22
CA LEU A 379 9.59 -6.21 6.53
C LEU A 379 10.40 -6.85 7.65
N ASP A 380 10.78 -6.05 8.64
CA ASP A 380 11.49 -6.49 9.85
C ASP A 380 11.00 -5.72 11.08
N PHE A 381 11.41 -6.10 12.29
CA PHE A 381 10.82 -5.56 13.52
C PHE A 381 11.83 -4.98 14.48
N TYR A 382 11.55 -3.76 14.96
CA TYR A 382 12.39 -3.11 15.95
C TYR A 382 12.19 -3.65 17.38
N ASN A 383 11.06 -4.30 17.67
CA ASN A 383 10.70 -4.82 18.99
C ASN A 383 10.86 -6.36 19.12
N ALA A 384 11.71 -6.98 18.29
CA ALA A 384 11.90 -8.44 18.26
C ALA A 384 12.29 -9.08 19.62
N ARG A 385 12.81 -8.28 20.57
CA ARG A 385 13.30 -8.74 21.88
C ARG A 385 12.28 -8.63 23.01
N THR A 386 11.09 -8.07 22.79
CA THR A 386 10.12 -7.74 23.83
C THR A 386 9.65 -8.96 24.62
N ASN A 387 9.10 -9.99 23.97
CA ASN A 387 8.67 -11.24 24.61
C ASN A 387 8.74 -12.44 23.64
N TRP A 388 8.24 -13.60 24.08
CA TRP A 388 8.23 -14.81 23.27
C TRP A 388 7.44 -14.65 21.95
N ILE A 389 6.28 -13.98 21.99
CA ILE A 389 5.43 -13.76 20.82
C ILE A 389 6.15 -12.88 19.79
N SER A 390 6.75 -11.75 20.20
CA SER A 390 7.50 -10.87 19.28
C SER A 390 8.70 -11.59 18.63
N ARG A 391 9.36 -12.50 19.36
CA ARG A 391 10.47 -13.29 18.83
C ARG A 391 9.99 -14.27 17.75
N CYS A 392 8.93 -15.01 18.04
CA CYS A 392 8.33 -15.94 17.07
C CYS A 392 7.76 -15.19 15.85
N PHE A 393 7.15 -14.03 16.05
CA PHE A 393 6.65 -13.16 14.99
C PHE A 393 7.76 -12.73 14.04
N THR A 394 8.87 -12.22 14.59
CA THR A 394 10.04 -11.80 13.81
C THR A 394 10.66 -12.97 13.06
N LEU A 395 10.72 -14.14 13.69
CA LEU A 395 11.29 -15.36 13.11
C LEU A 395 10.43 -15.90 11.96
N GLU A 396 9.10 -15.88 12.09
CA GLU A 396 8.15 -16.23 11.03
C GLU A 396 8.33 -15.31 9.81
N TYR A 397 8.39 -14.00 10.04
CA TYR A 397 8.61 -13.02 8.99
C TYR A 397 9.97 -13.13 8.33
N ALA A 398 11.03 -13.37 9.10
CA ALA A 398 12.35 -13.65 8.57
C ALA A 398 12.32 -14.86 7.63
N THR A 399 11.63 -15.93 8.03
CA THR A 399 11.43 -17.13 7.22
C THR A 399 10.72 -16.79 5.91
N TRP A 400 9.63 -16.02 5.99
CA TRP A 400 8.86 -15.59 4.85
C TRP A 400 9.68 -14.71 3.88
N TRP A 401 10.24 -13.60 4.35
CA TRP A 401 10.87 -12.58 3.51
C TRP A 401 12.28 -12.93 3.04
N ARG A 402 13.06 -13.70 3.81
CA ARG A 402 14.47 -13.96 3.49
C ARG A 402 14.68 -15.29 2.76
N VAL A 403 13.71 -16.20 2.84
CA VAL A 403 13.83 -17.55 2.30
C VAL A 403 12.66 -17.90 1.38
N ILE A 404 11.43 -17.93 1.90
CA ILE A 404 10.28 -18.45 1.14
C ILE A 404 9.93 -17.55 -0.04
N LEU A 405 9.71 -16.26 0.18
CA LEU A 405 9.26 -15.34 -0.87
C LEU A 405 10.31 -15.15 -1.98
N PRO A 406 11.62 -15.00 -1.67
CA PRO A 406 12.65 -15.03 -2.71
C PRO A 406 12.64 -16.33 -3.52
N GLY A 407 12.48 -17.49 -2.87
CA GLY A 407 12.36 -18.77 -3.57
C GLY A 407 11.12 -18.84 -4.46
N VAL A 408 9.96 -18.38 -3.96
CA VAL A 408 8.70 -18.27 -4.74
C VAL A 408 8.91 -17.39 -5.98
N ALA A 409 9.62 -16.26 -5.85
CA ALA A 409 9.94 -15.37 -6.96
C ALA A 409 10.84 -16.05 -8.00
N HIS A 410 11.88 -16.79 -7.57
CA HIS A 410 12.76 -17.55 -8.47
C HIS A 410 12.03 -18.69 -9.19
N LEU A 411 11.04 -19.31 -8.54
CA LEU A 411 10.17 -20.31 -9.15
C LEU A 411 9.17 -19.70 -10.16
N GLY A 412 9.15 -18.38 -10.32
CA GLY A 412 8.25 -17.67 -11.24
C GLY A 412 6.78 -17.73 -10.82
N LEU A 413 6.51 -18.01 -9.54
CA LEU A 413 5.18 -18.08 -8.95
C LEU A 413 4.65 -16.67 -8.62
N ILE A 414 3.37 -16.61 -8.29
CA ILE A 414 2.71 -15.36 -7.93
C ILE A 414 3.17 -14.91 -6.55
N ILE A 415 3.49 -13.63 -6.43
CA ILE A 415 3.91 -13.00 -5.18
C ILE A 415 2.69 -12.35 -4.54
N PRO A 416 2.18 -12.87 -3.40
CA PRO A 416 1.20 -12.14 -2.60
C PRO A 416 1.93 -10.96 -1.94
N LEU A 417 1.42 -9.76 -2.16
CA LEU A 417 2.04 -8.51 -1.68
C LEU A 417 1.83 -8.35 -0.16
N GLY A 418 2.75 -7.64 0.50
CA GLY A 418 2.85 -7.54 1.96
C GLY A 418 2.23 -6.30 2.60
N GLY A 419 1.32 -5.59 1.91
CA GLY A 419 0.50 -4.50 2.47
C GLY A 419 1.18 -3.15 2.68
N THR A 420 2.50 -3.17 2.87
CA THR A 420 3.37 -2.01 2.99
C THR A 420 4.74 -2.28 2.36
N THR A 421 5.56 -1.23 2.21
CA THR A 421 6.85 -1.25 1.51
C THR A 421 6.67 -1.72 0.07
N LEU A 422 5.61 -1.20 -0.54
CA LEU A 422 5.14 -1.53 -1.86
C LEU A 422 5.26 -0.31 -2.74
N PHE A 423 5.92 -0.47 -3.87
CA PHE A 423 6.09 0.59 -4.86
C PHE A 423 5.59 0.09 -6.21
N PHE A 424 4.76 0.89 -6.86
CA PHE A 424 4.13 0.55 -8.13
C PHE A 424 4.51 1.58 -9.18
N ARG A 425 4.73 1.13 -10.42
CA ARG A 425 4.60 2.04 -11.56
C ARG A 425 3.15 2.50 -11.64
N ARG A 426 2.92 3.81 -11.55
CA ARG A 426 1.58 4.40 -11.53
C ARG A 426 0.71 3.90 -12.68
N ALA A 427 1.25 3.89 -13.90
CA ALA A 427 0.52 3.48 -15.09
C ALA A 427 -0.03 2.04 -15.00
N ALA A 428 0.73 1.12 -14.39
CA ALA A 428 0.27 -0.26 -14.20
C ALA A 428 -0.83 -0.34 -13.14
N LEU A 429 -0.67 0.39 -12.03
CA LEU A 429 -1.67 0.47 -10.95
C LEU A 429 -2.99 1.08 -11.45
N GLU A 430 -2.93 2.15 -12.25
CA GLU A 430 -4.11 2.79 -12.86
C GLU A 430 -4.81 1.89 -13.87
N LYS A 431 -4.04 1.16 -14.70
CA LYS A 431 -4.60 0.17 -15.64
C LYS A 431 -5.36 -0.94 -14.90
N LEU A 432 -4.84 -1.38 -13.75
CA LEU A 432 -5.48 -2.35 -12.86
C LEU A 432 -6.61 -1.75 -12.00
N ARG A 433 -6.90 -0.45 -12.16
CA ARG A 433 -7.94 0.27 -11.42
C ARG A 433 -7.70 0.29 -9.90
N GLY A 434 -6.45 0.25 -9.46
CA GLY A 434 -6.08 0.35 -8.04
C GLY A 434 -6.40 -0.91 -7.21
N TRP A 435 -6.82 -0.71 -5.97
CA TRP A 435 -7.07 -1.77 -4.98
C TRP A 435 -8.55 -2.19 -4.94
N ASP A 436 -8.86 -3.44 -4.62
CA ASP A 436 -10.27 -3.82 -4.36
C ASP A 436 -10.71 -3.26 -3.00
N SER A 437 -11.51 -2.20 -3.03
CA SER A 437 -12.02 -1.49 -1.83
C SER A 437 -12.79 -2.37 -0.85
N HIS A 438 -13.20 -3.57 -1.28
CA HIS A 438 -13.98 -4.51 -0.50
C HIS A 438 -13.15 -5.67 0.06
N ASN A 439 -11.91 -5.87 -0.41
CA ASN A 439 -11.07 -6.94 0.09
C ASN A 439 -10.36 -6.50 1.38
N VAL A 440 -10.22 -7.41 2.34
CA VAL A 440 -9.52 -7.17 3.62
C VAL A 440 -8.02 -7.49 3.55
N THR A 441 -7.57 -8.03 2.40
CA THR A 441 -6.17 -8.15 1.98
C THR A 441 -6.08 -7.70 0.52
N GLU A 442 -6.25 -6.39 0.32
CA GLU A 442 -6.25 -5.74 -0.99
C GLU A 442 -4.91 -5.88 -1.75
N ASP A 443 -3.84 -6.05 -0.98
CA ASP A 443 -2.46 -6.23 -1.39
C ASP A 443 -2.24 -7.60 -2.03
N ALA A 444 -2.61 -8.67 -1.33
CA ALA A 444 -2.51 -10.03 -1.83
C ALA A 444 -3.39 -10.23 -3.08
N ASP A 445 -4.58 -9.61 -3.10
CA ASP A 445 -5.43 -9.55 -4.29
C ASP A 445 -4.78 -8.83 -5.47
N LEU A 446 -4.20 -7.65 -5.23
CA LEU A 446 -3.49 -6.90 -6.27
C LEU A 446 -2.30 -7.69 -6.82
N GLY A 447 -1.59 -8.46 -5.98
CA GLY A 447 -0.54 -9.39 -6.41
C GLY A 447 -1.03 -10.44 -7.43
N VAL A 448 -2.21 -11.03 -7.19
CA VAL A 448 -2.83 -11.96 -8.13
C VAL A 448 -3.27 -11.25 -9.42
N ARG A 449 -3.87 -10.06 -9.31
CA ARG A 449 -4.29 -9.26 -10.49
C ARG A 449 -3.11 -8.83 -11.34
N LEU A 450 -1.99 -8.40 -10.75
CA LEU A 450 -0.76 -8.09 -11.48
C LEU A 450 -0.34 -9.27 -12.36
N ALA A 451 -0.26 -10.48 -11.78
CA ALA A 451 0.12 -11.67 -12.52
C ALA A 451 -0.88 -12.04 -13.62
N ARG A 452 -2.20 -11.93 -13.37
CA ARG A 452 -3.27 -12.19 -14.35
C ARG A 452 -3.19 -11.25 -15.56
N HIS A 453 -2.70 -10.02 -15.36
CA HIS A 453 -2.53 -9.02 -16.42
C HIS A 453 -1.10 -8.99 -17.01
N GLY A 454 -0.30 -10.03 -16.75
CA GLY A 454 1.04 -10.22 -17.34
C GLY A 454 2.15 -9.39 -16.72
N TYR A 455 1.87 -8.71 -15.60
CA TYR A 455 2.88 -7.96 -14.86
C TYR A 455 3.68 -8.85 -13.91
N LYS A 456 4.89 -8.38 -13.57
CA LYS A 456 5.80 -8.99 -12.60
C LYS A 456 5.95 -8.11 -11.37
N THR A 457 6.23 -8.77 -10.26
CA THR A 457 6.64 -8.15 -9.00
C THR A 457 8.05 -8.62 -8.68
N ASP A 458 8.95 -7.68 -8.39
CA ASP A 458 10.29 -7.98 -7.94
C ASP A 458 10.43 -7.75 -6.44
N LEU A 459 11.32 -8.52 -5.80
CA LEU A 459 11.68 -8.34 -4.41
C LEU A 459 12.99 -7.55 -4.34
N LEU A 460 12.98 -6.42 -3.63
CA LEU A 460 14.15 -5.58 -3.45
C LEU A 460 14.66 -5.69 -2.01
N PRO A 461 15.97 -5.90 -1.76
CA PRO A 461 16.51 -6.10 -0.42
C PRO A 461 16.70 -4.77 0.32
N THR A 462 15.62 -4.00 0.47
CA THR A 462 15.50 -2.82 1.34
C THR A 462 14.48 -3.12 2.44
N VAL A 463 14.74 -2.61 3.63
CA VAL A 463 13.97 -2.95 4.83
C VAL A 463 13.08 -1.78 5.27
N THR A 464 11.88 -2.11 5.71
CA THR A 464 11.05 -1.24 6.56
C THR A 464 10.88 -1.90 7.91
N TYR A 465 11.16 -1.14 8.97
CA TYR A 465 10.99 -1.62 10.33
C TYR A 465 9.61 -1.28 10.87
N GLU A 466 8.94 -2.29 11.44
CA GLU A 466 7.60 -2.24 12.01
C GLU A 466 7.58 -2.66 13.48
N GLU A 467 6.42 -2.51 14.12
CA GLU A 467 6.13 -3.09 15.42
C GLU A 467 5.52 -4.49 15.30
N ALA A 468 6.22 -5.52 15.80
CA ALA A 468 5.65 -6.86 15.89
C ALA A 468 4.54 -6.90 16.95
N ASN A 469 3.44 -7.58 16.63
CA ASN A 469 2.40 -7.87 17.61
C ASN A 469 2.95 -8.80 18.69
N PHE A 470 2.98 -8.33 19.94
CA PHE A 470 3.50 -9.06 21.09
C PHE A 470 2.42 -9.48 22.10
N ARG A 471 1.14 -9.21 21.81
CA ARG A 471 -0.03 -9.59 22.62
C ARG A 471 -0.85 -10.65 21.88
N ALA A 472 -1.25 -11.73 22.56
CA ALA A 472 -1.89 -12.88 21.93
C ALA A 472 -3.22 -12.55 21.21
N TRP A 473 -4.10 -11.75 21.81
CA TRP A 473 -5.39 -11.43 21.19
C TRP A 473 -5.27 -10.47 19.99
N PRO A 474 -4.52 -9.34 20.06
CA PRO A 474 -4.21 -8.54 18.87
C PRO A 474 -3.54 -9.34 17.75
N TRP A 475 -2.65 -10.28 18.09
CA TRP A 475 -2.08 -11.20 17.13
C TRP A 475 -3.15 -12.05 16.42
N ILE A 476 -4.07 -12.66 17.17
CA ILE A 476 -5.17 -13.47 16.61
C ILE A 476 -6.05 -12.61 15.70
N LYS A 477 -6.37 -11.38 16.11
CA LYS A 477 -7.13 -10.43 15.29
C LYS A 477 -6.42 -10.16 13.96
N GLN A 478 -5.13 -9.81 14.00
CA GLN A 478 -4.33 -9.55 12.80
C GLN A 478 -4.32 -10.74 11.84
N ARG A 479 -3.98 -11.93 12.36
CA ARG A 479 -3.87 -13.14 11.52
C ARG A 479 -5.21 -13.62 11.01
N SER A 480 -6.29 -13.45 11.78
CA SER A 480 -7.64 -13.76 11.32
C SER A 480 -8.04 -12.91 10.11
N ARG A 481 -7.65 -11.64 10.09
CA ARG A 481 -7.88 -10.75 8.94
C ARG A 481 -7.13 -11.21 7.71
N TRP A 482 -5.85 -11.59 7.83
CA TRP A 482 -5.06 -12.07 6.70
C TRP A 482 -5.59 -13.38 6.15
N LEU A 483 -5.86 -14.36 7.01
CA LEU A 483 -6.41 -15.66 6.60
C LEU A 483 -7.77 -15.52 5.94
N LYS A 484 -8.64 -14.65 6.46
CA LYS A 484 -9.93 -14.31 5.84
C LYS A 484 -9.72 -13.70 4.46
N GLY A 485 -8.82 -12.74 4.33
CA GLY A 485 -8.52 -12.09 3.05
C GLY A 485 -7.90 -13.04 2.03
N PHE A 486 -7.06 -13.98 2.46
CA PHE A 486 -6.51 -15.02 1.60
C PHE A 486 -7.62 -15.92 1.05
N LEU A 487 -8.55 -16.34 1.90
CA LEU A 487 -9.72 -17.10 1.47
C LEU A 487 -10.61 -16.29 0.51
N ILE A 488 -10.86 -15.01 0.80
CA ILE A 488 -11.63 -14.11 -0.08
C ILE A 488 -10.97 -14.01 -1.46
N THR A 489 -9.67 -13.73 -1.49
CA THR A 489 -8.86 -13.60 -2.70
C THR A 489 -8.88 -14.89 -3.50
N TRP A 490 -8.68 -16.04 -2.85
CA TRP A 490 -8.77 -17.35 -3.50
C TRP A 490 -10.14 -17.58 -4.14
N VAL A 491 -11.23 -17.33 -3.42
CA VAL A 491 -12.59 -17.54 -3.97
C VAL A 491 -12.85 -16.60 -5.15
N VAL A 492 -12.42 -15.33 -5.08
CA VAL A 492 -12.60 -14.36 -6.19
C VAL A 492 -11.90 -14.83 -7.46
N HIS A 493 -10.62 -15.19 -7.36
CA HIS A 493 -9.82 -15.57 -8.53
C HIS A 493 -10.06 -17.00 -9.00
N SER A 494 -10.63 -17.85 -8.15
CA SER A 494 -10.97 -19.24 -8.49
C SER A 494 -12.42 -19.44 -8.94
N ARG A 495 -13.21 -18.36 -9.15
CA ARG A 495 -14.58 -18.45 -9.71
C ARG A 495 -14.61 -19.09 -11.10
N ALA A 496 -13.57 -18.84 -11.90
CA ALA A 496 -13.40 -19.35 -13.24
C ALA A 496 -11.99 -19.96 -13.38
N PRO A 497 -11.75 -21.17 -12.85
CA PRO A 497 -10.40 -21.73 -12.73
C PRO A 497 -9.71 -21.93 -14.09
N LEU A 498 -10.47 -22.30 -15.12
CA LEU A 498 -9.95 -22.40 -16.49
C LEU A 498 -9.48 -21.05 -17.04
N GLN A 499 -10.16 -19.96 -16.70
CA GLN A 499 -9.72 -18.62 -17.08
C GLN A 499 -8.46 -18.23 -16.32
N LEU A 500 -8.39 -18.50 -15.01
CA LEU A 500 -7.17 -18.26 -14.23
C LEU A 500 -5.97 -19.03 -14.80
N ILE A 501 -6.13 -20.31 -15.19
CA ILE A 501 -5.07 -21.08 -15.85
C ILE A 501 -4.64 -20.43 -17.17
N ARG A 502 -5.57 -19.88 -17.96
CA ARG A 502 -5.23 -19.15 -19.19
C ARG A 502 -4.48 -17.86 -18.91
N ASP A 503 -4.87 -17.13 -17.86
CA ASP A 503 -4.29 -15.84 -17.51
C ASP A 503 -2.86 -15.96 -16.95
N VAL A 504 -2.60 -16.97 -16.10
CA VAL A 504 -1.32 -17.09 -15.38
C VAL A 504 -0.50 -18.34 -15.70
N GLY A 505 -1.08 -19.32 -16.38
CA GLY A 505 -0.46 -20.63 -16.63
C GLY A 505 -0.62 -21.62 -15.47
N LEU A 506 -0.43 -22.92 -15.75
CA LEU A 506 -0.69 -24.01 -14.80
C LEU A 506 0.17 -23.92 -13.53
N ILE A 507 1.47 -23.62 -13.67
CA ILE A 507 2.40 -23.55 -12.52
C ILE A 507 2.02 -22.43 -11.56
N ARG A 508 1.70 -21.23 -12.08
CA ARG A 508 1.25 -20.11 -11.26
C ARG A 508 -0.14 -20.35 -10.66
N PHE A 509 -1.02 -21.03 -11.39
CA PHE A 509 -2.31 -21.47 -10.86
C PHE A 509 -2.15 -22.39 -9.66
N LEU A 510 -1.26 -23.39 -9.74
CA LEU A 510 -0.91 -24.24 -8.59
C LEU A 510 -0.34 -23.41 -7.44
N GLY A 511 0.53 -22.44 -7.74
CA GLY A 511 1.02 -21.47 -6.75
C GLY A 511 -0.10 -20.75 -6.00
N VAL A 512 -1.16 -20.32 -6.69
CA VAL A 512 -2.35 -19.72 -6.06
C VAL A 512 -3.06 -20.71 -5.13
N GLN A 513 -3.19 -21.97 -5.53
CA GLN A 513 -3.79 -22.99 -4.66
C GLN A 513 -2.96 -23.20 -3.39
N VAL A 514 -1.63 -23.25 -3.50
CA VAL A 514 -0.75 -23.45 -2.34
C VAL A 514 -0.77 -22.23 -1.43
N LEU A 515 -0.50 -21.04 -1.98
CA LEU A 515 -0.29 -19.81 -1.20
C LEU A 515 -1.54 -19.34 -0.48
N PHE A 516 -2.72 -19.52 -1.08
CA PHE A 516 -3.97 -19.03 -0.50
C PHE A 516 -4.81 -20.15 0.14
N LEU A 517 -5.21 -21.17 -0.63
CA LEU A 517 -6.11 -22.22 -0.13
C LEU A 517 -5.40 -23.16 0.84
N ALA A 518 -4.27 -23.75 0.44
CA ALA A 518 -3.56 -24.72 1.27
C ALA A 518 -3.09 -24.06 2.57
N THR A 519 -2.56 -22.83 2.53
CA THR A 519 -2.19 -22.05 3.72
C THR A 519 -3.37 -21.92 4.69
N PHE A 520 -4.56 -21.54 4.20
CA PHE A 520 -5.75 -21.42 5.04
C PHE A 520 -6.17 -22.78 5.63
N CYS A 521 -6.20 -23.82 4.81
CA CYS A 521 -6.51 -25.18 5.26
C CYS A 521 -5.49 -25.70 6.29
N GLN A 522 -4.20 -25.38 6.14
CA GLN A 522 -3.16 -25.79 7.07
C GLN A 522 -3.47 -25.31 8.49
N PHE A 523 -3.86 -24.04 8.66
CA PHE A 523 -4.20 -23.52 9.99
C PHE A 523 -5.51 -24.09 10.55
N ILE A 524 -6.53 -24.29 9.72
CA ILE A 524 -7.78 -24.92 10.16
C ILE A 524 -7.55 -26.34 10.64
N PHE A 525 -6.78 -27.13 9.90
CA PHE A 525 -6.61 -28.55 10.15
C PHE A 525 -5.33 -28.89 10.93
N ALA A 526 -4.55 -27.90 11.37
CA ALA A 526 -3.35 -28.12 12.19
C ALA A 526 -3.61 -28.97 13.45
N PRO A 527 -4.73 -28.80 14.18
CA PRO A 527 -5.00 -29.67 15.34
C PRO A 527 -5.17 -31.15 14.99
N LEU A 528 -5.59 -31.47 13.75
CA LEU A 528 -5.64 -32.86 13.28
C LEU A 528 -4.24 -33.42 13.07
N LEU A 529 -3.28 -32.60 12.62
CA LEU A 529 -1.89 -33.04 12.51
C LEU A 529 -1.24 -33.21 13.89
N TRP A 530 -1.51 -32.32 14.84
CA TRP A 530 -1.00 -32.49 16.22
C TRP A 530 -1.60 -33.70 16.94
N SER A 531 -2.74 -34.22 16.47
CA SER A 531 -3.33 -35.43 17.02
C SER A 531 -2.46 -36.67 16.83
N PHE A 532 -1.48 -36.65 15.91
CA PHE A 532 -0.47 -37.71 15.79
C PHE A 532 0.37 -37.88 17.08
N CYS A 533 0.39 -36.87 17.97
CA CYS A 533 1.05 -36.97 19.28
C CYS A 533 0.20 -37.71 20.34
N LEU A 534 -1.10 -37.99 20.09
CA LEU A 534 -1.99 -38.65 21.06
C LEU A 534 -1.47 -40.01 21.56
N PRO A 535 -0.86 -40.88 20.73
CA PRO A 535 -0.31 -42.14 21.20
C PRO A 535 0.84 -41.99 22.21
N LEU A 536 1.53 -40.86 22.24
CA LEU A 536 2.54 -40.57 23.27
C LEU A 536 1.93 -40.46 24.67
N PHE A 537 0.62 -40.22 24.76
CA PHE A 537 -0.15 -40.14 25.99
C PHE A 537 -1.04 -41.38 26.22
N GLY A 538 -0.81 -42.47 25.46
CA GLY A 538 -1.56 -43.72 25.59
C GLY A 538 -2.93 -43.74 24.93
N ALA A 539 -3.28 -42.72 24.13
CA ALA A 539 -4.56 -42.68 23.40
C ALA A 539 -4.42 -43.30 22.00
N ALA A 540 -5.37 -44.17 21.62
CA ALA A 540 -5.44 -44.74 20.28
C ALA A 540 -5.80 -43.66 19.24
N HIS A 541 -5.18 -43.72 18.07
CA HIS A 541 -5.42 -42.74 17.01
C HIS A 541 -6.42 -43.29 15.97
N PRO A 542 -7.47 -42.54 15.56
CA PRO A 542 -8.47 -43.06 14.61
C PRO A 542 -7.92 -43.50 13.25
N VAL A 543 -6.76 -42.98 12.83
CA VAL A 543 -6.08 -43.44 11.60
C VAL A 543 -5.52 -44.86 11.74
N GLN A 544 -5.15 -45.30 12.94
CA GLN A 544 -4.69 -46.67 13.18
C GLN A 544 -5.83 -47.67 12.96
N THR A 545 -7.07 -47.31 13.31
CA THR A 545 -8.23 -48.19 13.16
C THR A 545 -8.71 -48.27 11.71
N THR A 546 -8.51 -47.23 10.90
CA THR A 546 -8.97 -47.18 9.51
C THR A 546 -7.93 -47.61 8.48
N LEU A 547 -6.66 -47.22 8.65
CA LEU A 547 -5.58 -47.46 7.69
C LEU A 547 -4.51 -48.44 8.20
N GLY A 548 -4.59 -48.85 9.47
CA GLY A 548 -3.61 -49.75 10.09
C GLY A 548 -2.43 -49.01 10.72
N ALA A 549 -1.69 -49.74 11.57
CA ALA A 549 -0.58 -49.20 12.35
C ALA A 549 0.61 -48.77 11.47
N ASP A 550 0.96 -49.56 10.45
CA ASP A 550 2.12 -49.28 9.58
C ASP A 550 1.95 -47.97 8.82
N VAL A 551 0.76 -47.74 8.26
CA VAL A 551 0.43 -46.48 7.57
C VAL A 551 0.46 -45.32 8.56
N PHE A 552 -0.10 -45.50 9.75
CA PHE A 552 -0.06 -44.48 10.79
C PHE A 552 1.38 -44.06 11.14
N TYR A 553 2.30 -45.00 11.36
CA TYR A 553 3.69 -44.68 11.67
C TYR A 553 4.41 -44.00 10.52
N GLY A 554 4.12 -44.37 9.27
CA GLY A 554 4.60 -43.65 8.08
C GLY A 554 4.12 -42.19 8.04
N LEU A 555 2.84 -41.95 8.31
CA LEU A 555 2.27 -40.60 8.36
C LEU A 555 2.82 -39.77 9.53
N PHE A 556 3.04 -40.40 10.70
CA PHE A 556 3.68 -39.75 11.84
C PHE A 556 5.14 -39.38 11.53
N GLY A 557 5.89 -40.26 10.87
CA GLY A 557 7.24 -39.98 10.39
C GLY A 557 7.28 -38.78 9.43
N TYR A 558 6.33 -38.71 8.49
CA TYR A 558 6.16 -37.55 7.61
C TYR A 558 5.88 -36.26 8.40
N PHE A 559 4.98 -36.32 9.40
CA PHE A 559 4.67 -35.18 10.25
C PHE A 559 5.92 -34.66 10.99
N LEU A 560 6.70 -35.55 11.60
CA LEU A 560 7.96 -35.18 12.27
C LEU A 560 8.98 -34.58 11.29
N PHE A 561 9.11 -35.17 10.11
CA PHE A 561 9.98 -34.65 9.05
C PHE A 561 9.58 -33.21 8.64
N ALA A 562 8.28 -32.96 8.45
CA ALA A 562 7.77 -31.64 8.10
C ALA A 562 8.09 -30.59 9.19
N GLU A 563 7.95 -30.93 10.46
CA GLU A 563 8.30 -30.04 11.57
C GLU A 563 9.81 -29.76 11.65
N ILE A 564 10.65 -30.79 11.49
CA ILE A 564 12.11 -30.62 11.46
C ILE A 564 12.52 -29.72 10.29
N LEU A 565 11.94 -29.90 9.10
CA LEU A 565 12.20 -29.05 7.95
C LEU A 565 11.82 -27.60 8.23
N ASN A 566 10.63 -27.36 8.80
CA ASN A 566 10.17 -26.01 9.14
C ASN A 566 11.12 -25.31 10.12
N ILE A 567 11.54 -26.02 11.18
CA ILE A 567 12.48 -25.49 12.17
C ILE A 567 13.84 -25.21 11.51
N SER A 568 14.33 -26.09 10.64
CA SER A 568 15.62 -25.93 9.95
C SER A 568 15.63 -24.72 9.01
N VAL A 569 14.55 -24.54 8.25
CA VAL A 569 14.37 -23.38 7.37
C VAL A 569 14.31 -22.09 8.20
N ALA A 570 13.57 -22.10 9.30
CA ALA A 570 13.48 -20.97 10.22
C ALA A 570 14.85 -20.60 10.83
N MET A 571 15.62 -21.58 11.32
CA MET A 571 16.97 -21.35 11.84
C MET A 571 17.90 -20.75 10.78
N THR A 572 17.81 -21.23 9.54
CA THR A 572 18.59 -20.71 8.42
C THR A 572 18.23 -19.24 8.14
N ALA A 573 16.94 -18.91 8.15
CA ALA A 573 16.45 -17.56 7.87
C ALA A 573 16.95 -16.49 8.87
N VAL A 574 17.25 -16.89 10.10
CA VAL A 574 17.75 -16.00 11.17
C VAL A 574 19.23 -16.21 11.51
N SER A 575 19.98 -16.95 10.67
CA SER A 575 21.41 -17.23 10.91
C SER A 575 22.32 -15.99 10.79
N GLY A 576 21.82 -14.90 10.18
CA GLY A 576 22.57 -13.65 10.02
C GLY A 576 22.89 -12.92 11.34
N PRO A 577 23.91 -12.04 11.37
CA PRO A 577 24.41 -11.41 12.60
C PRO A 577 23.35 -10.63 13.41
N GLN A 578 22.38 -10.01 12.73
CA GLN A 578 21.32 -9.22 13.35
C GLN A 578 20.29 -10.11 14.07
N HIS A 579 19.93 -11.25 13.48
CA HIS A 579 18.83 -12.11 13.95
C HIS A 579 19.26 -13.40 14.64
N ARG A 580 20.56 -13.70 14.72
CA ARG A 580 21.09 -14.95 15.34
C ARG A 580 20.56 -15.26 16.74
N HIS A 581 20.19 -14.22 17.49
CA HIS A 581 19.60 -14.34 18.82
C HIS A 581 18.21 -15.03 18.83
N LEU A 582 17.58 -15.19 17.66
CA LEU A 582 16.30 -15.84 17.47
C LEU A 582 16.40 -17.35 17.25
N ILE A 583 17.59 -17.90 16.93
CA ILE A 583 17.79 -19.33 16.59
C ILE A 583 17.19 -20.28 17.65
N PRO A 584 17.44 -20.10 18.97
CA PRO A 584 16.88 -21.01 19.98
C PRO A 584 15.35 -21.05 20.01
N TRP A 585 14.71 -19.97 19.57
CA TRP A 585 13.25 -19.83 19.59
C TRP A 585 12.58 -20.55 18.41
N ALA A 586 13.34 -20.93 17.37
CA ALA A 586 12.82 -21.69 16.23
C ALA A 586 12.15 -23.01 16.67
N ILE A 587 12.71 -23.67 17.69
CA ILE A 587 12.17 -24.93 18.24
C ILE A 587 10.79 -24.72 18.87
N THR A 588 10.48 -23.51 19.32
CA THR A 588 9.19 -23.18 19.95
C THR A 588 8.11 -22.73 18.97
N LEU A 589 8.42 -22.58 17.67
CA LEU A 589 7.47 -22.17 16.65
C LEU A 589 6.20 -23.02 16.57
N PRO A 590 6.24 -24.37 16.72
CA PRO A 590 5.02 -25.18 16.66
C PRO A 590 3.97 -24.74 17.69
N PHE A 591 4.41 -24.33 18.89
CA PHE A 591 3.52 -23.82 19.94
C PHE A 591 2.97 -22.42 19.62
N TYR A 592 3.75 -21.58 18.94
CA TYR A 592 3.29 -20.28 18.47
C TYR A 592 2.16 -20.42 17.44
N PHE A 593 2.24 -21.40 16.53
CA PHE A 593 1.22 -21.63 15.51
C PHE A 593 -0.11 -22.17 16.03
N ILE A 594 -0.22 -22.56 17.31
CA ILE A 594 -1.51 -22.82 17.99
C ILE A 594 -2.42 -21.60 17.92
N LEU A 595 -1.86 -20.40 18.09
CA LEU A 595 -2.62 -19.15 17.93
C LEU A 595 -3.19 -19.02 16.51
N GLY A 596 -2.46 -19.53 15.50
CA GLY A 596 -2.86 -19.53 14.10
C GLY A 596 -4.14 -20.30 13.83
N SER A 597 -4.35 -21.43 14.51
CA SER A 597 -5.60 -22.20 14.41
C SER A 597 -6.80 -21.41 14.94
N PHE A 598 -6.65 -20.73 16.08
CA PHE A 598 -7.70 -19.84 16.61
C PHE A 598 -7.99 -18.68 15.65
N ALA A 599 -6.94 -18.09 15.06
CA ALA A 599 -7.09 -17.06 14.05
C ALA A 599 -7.84 -17.56 12.81
N ALA A 600 -7.56 -18.80 12.35
CA ALA A 600 -8.25 -19.41 11.22
C ALA A 600 -9.73 -19.69 11.50
N TYR A 601 -10.07 -20.16 12.70
CA TYR A 601 -11.48 -20.35 13.11
C TYR A 601 -12.23 -19.03 13.17
N LYS A 602 -11.63 -17.99 13.75
CA LYS A 602 -12.19 -16.62 13.71
C LYS A 602 -12.36 -16.12 12.27
N ALA A 603 -11.36 -16.33 11.42
CA ALA A 603 -11.40 -15.96 10.01
C ALA A 603 -12.55 -16.65 9.25
N LEU A 604 -12.73 -17.96 9.47
CA LEU A 604 -13.80 -18.75 8.85
C LEU A 604 -15.19 -18.27 9.30
N TYR A 605 -15.35 -17.99 10.60
CA TYR A 605 -16.59 -17.42 11.13
C TYR A 605 -16.90 -16.06 10.48
N GLU A 606 -15.94 -15.14 10.47
CA GLU A 606 -16.11 -13.80 9.88
C GLU A 606 -16.32 -13.85 8.37
N PHE A 607 -15.66 -14.75 7.67
CA PHE A 607 -15.88 -15.00 6.25
C PHE A 607 -17.36 -15.29 5.96
N VAL A 608 -18.01 -16.09 6.81
CA VAL A 608 -19.42 -16.44 6.67
C VAL A 608 -20.35 -15.30 7.13
N VAL A 609 -20.07 -14.68 8.28
CA VAL A 609 -21.02 -13.75 8.94
C VAL A 609 -20.79 -12.29 8.54
N THR A 610 -19.53 -11.83 8.50
CA THR A 610 -19.09 -10.43 8.36
C THR A 610 -17.85 -10.29 7.44
N PRO A 611 -17.96 -10.64 6.14
CA PRO A 611 -16.79 -10.78 5.25
C PRO A 611 -15.99 -9.48 5.04
N PHE A 612 -16.66 -8.33 5.16
CA PHE A 612 -16.06 -7.00 4.98
C PHE A 612 -15.61 -6.34 6.28
N TYR A 613 -15.78 -7.01 7.42
CA TYR A 613 -15.40 -6.43 8.71
C TYR A 613 -13.88 -6.38 8.85
N TRP A 614 -13.36 -5.22 9.23
CA TRP A 614 -11.95 -5.00 9.51
C TRP A 614 -11.74 -4.88 11.01
N ASP A 615 -11.10 -5.88 11.61
CA ASP A 615 -10.71 -5.85 13.03
C ASP A 615 -9.32 -5.20 13.15
N LYS A 616 -9.28 -3.88 13.43
CA LYS A 616 -8.02 -3.11 13.53
C LYS A 616 -7.20 -3.66 14.70
N THR A 617 -5.90 -3.83 14.48
CA THR A 617 -4.93 -4.05 15.55
C THR A 617 -4.45 -2.73 16.12
N GLU A 618 -4.36 -2.68 17.45
CA GLU A 618 -3.75 -1.54 18.16
C GLU A 618 -2.23 -1.69 18.15
N HIS A 619 -1.54 -0.70 17.59
CA HIS A 619 -0.08 -0.52 17.61
C HIS A 619 0.26 0.70 18.49
N GLY A 620 1.54 0.87 18.87
CA GLY A 620 2.00 2.08 19.58
C GLY A 620 1.75 2.10 21.08
N VAL A 621 1.73 0.95 21.77
CA VAL A 621 1.59 0.95 23.24
C VAL A 621 2.89 1.52 23.87
N PRO A 622 2.84 2.61 24.66
CA PRO A 622 4.03 3.24 25.19
C PRO A 622 4.83 2.27 26.07
N HIS A 623 6.08 2.04 25.69
CA HIS A 623 7.02 1.26 26.48
C HIS A 623 7.39 2.03 27.76
N LYS A 624 7.01 1.51 28.93
CA LYS A 624 7.73 1.84 30.17
C LYS A 624 9.15 1.30 30.06
N SER A 625 10.11 2.22 30.03
CA SER A 625 11.57 2.04 30.21
C SER A 625 12.31 1.12 29.24
N SER A 626 12.82 1.70 28.15
CA SER A 626 14.21 1.55 27.73
C SER A 626 14.61 2.79 26.91
N PRO A 627 15.75 3.45 27.20
CA PRO A 627 16.16 4.62 26.45
C PRO A 627 16.58 4.17 25.05
N ILE A 628 15.67 4.25 24.08
CA ILE A 628 16.04 4.17 22.66
C ILE A 628 16.63 5.53 22.30
N GLY A 629 17.88 5.73 22.72
CA GLY A 629 18.77 6.64 22.02
C GLY A 629 19.09 6.02 20.66
N SER A 630 18.72 6.72 19.58
CA SER A 630 19.56 6.96 18.40
C SER A 630 20.53 5.85 17.96
N LYS A 631 20.07 4.60 17.83
CA LYS A 631 20.86 3.54 17.20
C LYS A 631 20.07 2.84 16.10
N VAL A 632 19.78 3.60 15.05
CA VAL A 632 19.99 3.06 13.70
C VAL A 632 21.48 2.62 13.67
N PRO A 633 21.81 1.38 13.30
CA PRO A 633 23.21 0.96 13.23
C PRO A 633 23.97 1.94 12.32
N PRO A 634 25.13 2.47 12.73
CA PRO A 634 25.87 3.40 11.89
C PRO A 634 26.20 2.70 10.58
N LEU A 635 25.87 3.38 9.47
CA LEU A 635 26.32 3.03 8.13
C LEU A 635 27.84 2.84 8.19
N ARG A 636 28.33 1.65 7.88
CA ARG A 636 29.76 1.48 7.61
C ARG A 636 30.04 2.20 6.29
N PRO A 637 30.96 3.18 6.24
CA PRO A 637 31.47 3.68 4.96
C PRO A 637 32.22 2.54 4.23
N PRO A 638 32.41 2.66 2.90
CA PRO A 638 32.88 1.58 2.03
C PRO A 638 34.18 0.90 2.46
#